data_AF-A0A293LUA7-F1
#
_entry.id   AF-A0A293LUA7-F1
#
_cell.length_a   1.000
_cell.length_b   1.000
_cell.length_c   1.000
_cell.angle_alpha   90.00
_cell.angle_beta   90.00
_cell.angle_gamma   90.00
#
_symmetry.space_group_name_H-M   'P 1'
#
loop_
_entity.id
_entity.type
_entity.pdbx_description
1 polymer ?
#
loop_
_entity_poly.entity_id
_entity_poly.type
_entity_poly.pdbx_seq_one_letter_code
_entity_poly.pdbx_strand_id
1 'polypeptide(L)'
;MLAERSEPKTVERQMNHEPFFVETKFDGERLQIHKNGATFKYFSRGSKDYSANFGESDVEGSLTQHIMHCFKRNVTSCILDGEIVAYDPASKEFVCKGANIDVKSLRNDSHCQPCFVAFDILLLNDQVLTNKPLQERVSILESSVVEEDGRFMISKRKRGIGKEDAVKFLNEAIDNREEGILIKNVNSVYKPNTRKGGWLKLKPEYVANLVSDLDLIILGGYFGEGHRSGDISHFLLGVASDQRDRQNNPVSFWSFAKVGSGYSRDELNELLSKLKFKWKVYDTRCPPTSIVLAPGHKERPDLYVEPRDSFVVQVKASEMTKSDRFRTDVTLRFPRVVSIRYDKPWYDVLTFREAVELDRKAAGKLAVTRVSNDDEVAVKRPRIQDQLVEVARHFRATDVSGVAVQRNVLDGKEICIATSSESHTKQELEVLVVKSGGTIVQNPGQETFCVVAGKDNFRVKSLLRSKRYDVVKVESFIRRIESGNFELWEPFDLLSMSARTEKRLSAVYDEYGDSYTAEVTCETLHRIFDRIPEEKWKKENVDADFMHEFETEVFVRAPSWAIFRKCIFYFGENVNSTLLLRIVKLCGGEVAEGAVGDATHYVVVDGTKETWEAKLSGERLAGDLQVVTEAWIRKCFETGRLIRSLF
;
A
#
# COMPACT_ATOMS: atom_id res chain seq x y z
N MET A 1 9.72 -12.47 24.06
CA MET A 1 9.32 -11.13 24.55
C MET A 1 10.03 -10.07 23.71
N LEU A 2 9.44 -8.89 23.50
CA LEU A 2 10.03 -7.81 22.69
C LEU A 2 10.12 -6.52 23.51
N ALA A 3 11.07 -5.64 23.16
CA ALA A 3 11.22 -4.34 23.80
C ALA A 3 10.48 -3.22 23.03
N GLU A 4 9.75 -2.39 23.77
CA GLU A 4 9.13 -1.16 23.28
C GLU A 4 10.17 -0.02 23.20
N ARG A 5 10.04 0.87 22.22
CA ARG A 5 10.92 2.04 22.12
C ARG A 5 10.56 3.02 23.25
N SER A 6 11.57 3.50 23.96
CA SER A 6 11.43 4.53 25.00
C SER A 6 12.36 5.70 24.75
N GLU A 7 12.09 6.81 25.43
CA GLU A 7 12.93 8.00 25.53
C GLU A 7 13.19 8.30 27.02
N PRO A 8 14.28 9.01 27.38
CA PRO A 8 14.65 9.17 28.78
C PRO A 8 13.54 9.78 29.63
N LYS A 9 12.83 10.77 29.09
CA LYS A 9 11.73 11.48 29.76
C LYS A 9 10.49 10.62 30.02
N THR A 10 10.31 9.52 29.28
CA THR A 10 9.13 8.64 29.41
C THR A 10 9.38 7.40 30.26
N VAL A 11 10.65 7.07 30.54
CA VAL A 11 11.04 5.84 31.27
C VAL A 11 10.31 5.72 32.59
N GLU A 12 10.29 6.78 33.41
CA GLU A 12 9.62 6.78 34.72
C GLU A 12 8.16 6.35 34.65
N ARG A 13 7.41 6.98 33.75
CA ARG A 13 5.99 6.69 33.56
C ARG A 13 5.79 5.27 33.02
N GLN A 14 6.60 4.84 32.06
CA GLN A 14 6.50 3.52 31.44
C GLN A 14 6.91 2.39 32.40
N MET A 15 7.74 2.70 33.40
CA MET A 15 8.13 1.79 34.48
C MET A 15 7.21 1.92 35.71
N ASN A 16 6.14 2.71 35.65
CA ASN A 16 5.21 2.97 36.75
C ASN A 16 5.91 3.45 38.04
N HIS A 17 7.00 4.20 37.92
CA HIS A 17 7.84 4.63 39.05
C HIS A 17 8.42 3.48 39.89
N GLU A 18 8.44 2.24 39.36
CA GLU A 18 9.05 1.09 40.02
C GLU A 18 10.54 0.96 39.66
N PRO A 19 11.34 0.26 40.50
CA PRO A 19 12.70 -0.10 40.16
C PRO A 19 12.77 -0.97 38.90
N PHE A 20 13.83 -0.79 38.12
CA PHE A 20 14.07 -1.56 36.90
C PHE A 20 15.52 -2.08 36.83
N PHE A 21 15.72 -3.13 36.05
CA PHE A 21 17.05 -3.53 35.61
C PHE A 21 17.42 -2.80 34.33
N VAL A 22 18.69 -2.41 34.25
CA VAL A 22 19.32 -1.90 33.04
C VAL A 22 20.40 -2.87 32.59
N GLU A 23 20.32 -3.26 31.33
CA GLU A 23 21.25 -4.17 30.66
C GLU A 23 21.78 -3.49 29.40
N THR A 24 23.02 -3.80 29.02
CA THR A 24 23.55 -3.42 27.70
C THR A 24 22.69 -4.02 26.60
N LYS A 25 22.36 -3.20 25.60
CA LYS A 25 21.72 -3.71 24.39
C LYS A 25 22.80 -4.24 23.44
N PHE A 26 23.00 -5.55 23.48
CA PHE A 26 23.91 -6.23 22.56
C PHE A 26 23.43 -6.15 21.10
N ASP A 27 24.37 -5.91 20.20
CA ASP A 27 24.16 -5.80 18.75
C ASP A 27 24.50 -7.12 18.05
N GLY A 28 23.71 -8.15 18.36
CA GLY A 28 23.89 -9.51 17.85
C GLY A 28 22.67 -10.06 17.14
N GLU A 29 22.46 -11.36 17.31
CA GLU A 29 21.24 -12.03 16.90
C GLU A 29 20.57 -12.77 18.05
N ARG A 30 19.28 -12.52 18.24
CA ARG A 30 18.48 -13.22 19.23
C ARG A 30 18.50 -14.74 18.98
N LEU A 31 18.88 -15.50 20.00
CA LEU A 31 18.97 -16.95 19.98
C LEU A 31 18.37 -17.54 21.26
N GLN A 32 17.56 -18.57 21.12
CA GLN A 32 17.01 -19.34 22.22
C GLN A 32 17.67 -20.71 22.25
N ILE A 33 18.23 -21.09 23.39
CA ILE A 33 18.86 -22.40 23.60
C ILE A 33 17.89 -23.28 24.37
N HIS A 34 17.58 -24.45 23.83
CA HIS A 34 16.82 -25.50 24.48
C HIS A 34 17.76 -26.65 24.79
N LYS A 35 17.96 -26.95 26.07
CA LYS A 35 18.76 -28.07 26.53
C LYS A 35 17.83 -29.15 27.09
N ASN A 36 18.05 -30.39 26.68
CA ASN A 36 17.46 -31.57 27.32
C ASN A 36 18.51 -32.69 27.42
N GLY A 37 19.02 -32.93 28.63
CA GLY A 37 20.13 -33.85 28.85
C GLY A 37 21.40 -33.37 28.13
N ALA A 38 21.90 -34.17 27.19
CA ALA A 38 23.05 -33.84 26.34
C ALA A 38 22.65 -33.21 25.00
N THR A 39 21.35 -33.11 24.70
CA THR A 39 20.85 -32.60 23.41
C THR A 39 20.55 -31.11 23.52
N PHE A 40 20.97 -30.36 22.50
CA PHE A 40 20.74 -28.93 22.38
C PHE A 40 19.97 -28.58 21.10
N LYS A 41 19.08 -27.60 21.20
CA LYS A 41 18.43 -26.98 20.04
C LYS A 41 18.50 -25.46 20.10
N TYR A 42 18.61 -24.85 18.93
CA TYR A 42 18.87 -23.42 18.77
C TYR A 42 17.83 -22.79 17.85
N PHE A 43 17.01 -21.90 18.41
CA PHE A 43 15.97 -21.23 17.65
C PHE A 43 16.24 -19.74 17.56
N SER A 44 16.24 -19.21 16.34
CA SER A 44 16.29 -17.77 16.11
C SER A 44 14.99 -17.08 16.52
N ARG A 45 14.99 -15.75 16.55
CA ARG A 45 13.77 -14.94 16.77
C ARG A 45 12.57 -15.33 15.89
N GLY A 46 12.81 -15.74 14.65
CA GLY A 46 11.77 -16.15 13.70
C GLY A 46 11.42 -17.63 13.78
N SER A 47 11.82 -18.32 14.85
CA SER A 47 11.64 -19.77 15.06
C SER A 47 12.32 -20.65 14.02
N LYS A 48 13.27 -20.12 13.23
CA LYS A 48 14.14 -20.93 12.38
C LYS A 48 15.16 -21.68 13.24
N ASP A 49 15.28 -22.97 12.98
CA ASP A 49 16.22 -23.89 13.61
C ASP A 49 17.64 -23.68 13.06
N TYR A 50 18.60 -23.54 13.97
CA TYR A 50 20.04 -23.38 13.71
C TYR A 50 20.87 -24.43 14.45
N SER A 51 20.26 -25.54 14.88
CA SER A 51 20.93 -26.55 15.70
C SER A 51 22.08 -27.22 14.96
N ALA A 52 21.96 -27.45 13.65
CA ALA A 52 23.05 -27.94 12.81
C ALA A 52 24.27 -27.00 12.75
N ASN A 53 24.07 -25.68 12.94
CA ASN A 53 25.16 -24.70 12.93
C ASN A 53 25.87 -24.65 14.28
N PHE A 54 25.11 -24.59 15.36
CA PHE A 54 25.64 -24.39 16.72
C PHE A 54 26.04 -25.69 17.41
N GLY A 55 25.49 -26.83 16.97
CA GLY A 55 25.79 -28.20 17.40
C GLY A 55 24.65 -28.81 18.21
N GLU A 56 24.18 -30.01 17.88
CA GLU A 56 23.13 -30.68 18.68
C GLU A 56 23.70 -31.40 19.92
N SER A 57 25.01 -31.64 19.93
CA SER A 57 25.76 -32.37 20.96
C SER A 57 27.16 -31.78 21.18
N ASP A 58 27.96 -32.41 22.05
CA ASP A 58 29.29 -31.98 22.47
C ASP A 58 30.42 -32.25 21.47
N VAL A 59 30.12 -32.94 20.37
CA VAL A 59 31.09 -33.32 19.34
C VAL A 59 31.09 -32.43 18.10
N GLU A 60 30.09 -31.56 17.94
CA GLU A 60 29.88 -30.81 16.71
C GLU A 60 29.41 -29.37 16.95
N GLY A 61 29.47 -28.56 15.88
CA GLY A 61 28.96 -27.20 15.85
C GLY A 61 29.95 -26.14 16.37
N SER A 62 29.54 -24.88 16.24
CA SER A 62 30.38 -23.72 16.59
C SER A 62 30.27 -23.27 18.04
N LEU A 63 29.31 -23.82 18.82
CA LEU A 63 29.00 -23.33 20.17
C LEU A 63 28.87 -24.45 21.22
N THR A 64 28.08 -25.50 20.95
CA THR A 64 27.68 -26.50 21.96
C THR A 64 28.85 -27.20 22.63
N GLN A 65 29.83 -27.62 21.84
CA GLN A 65 31.08 -28.23 22.33
C GLN A 65 31.84 -27.34 23.33
N HIS A 66 31.66 -26.02 23.25
CA HIS A 66 32.30 -25.07 24.15
C HIS A 66 31.44 -24.80 25.38
N ILE A 67 30.12 -24.68 25.25
CA ILE A 67 29.28 -24.19 26.34
C ILE A 67 28.63 -25.29 27.20
N MET A 68 28.76 -26.58 26.84
CA MET A 68 28.07 -27.66 27.57
C MET A 68 28.48 -27.71 29.05
N HIS A 69 29.76 -27.48 29.35
CA HIS A 69 30.29 -27.51 30.71
C HIS A 69 29.86 -26.31 31.56
N CYS A 70 29.32 -25.25 30.94
CA CYS A 70 28.78 -24.08 31.63
C CYS A 70 27.48 -24.39 32.39
N PHE A 71 26.76 -25.46 32.02
CA PHE A 71 25.54 -25.86 32.72
C PHE A 71 25.87 -26.69 33.97
N LYS A 72 25.36 -26.30 35.14
CA LYS A 72 25.62 -27.04 36.38
C LYS A 72 25.02 -28.44 36.32
N ARG A 73 25.61 -29.38 37.08
CA ARG A 73 25.23 -30.81 37.09
C ARG A 73 23.76 -31.07 37.41
N ASN A 74 23.12 -30.19 38.18
CA ASN A 74 21.71 -30.29 38.55
C ASN A 74 20.74 -29.77 37.46
N VAL A 75 21.25 -29.28 36.32
CA VAL A 75 20.44 -28.76 35.22
C VAL A 75 20.23 -29.85 34.16
N THR A 76 19.10 -30.55 34.25
CA THR A 76 18.74 -31.61 33.30
C THR A 76 18.16 -31.02 32.03
N SER A 77 17.18 -30.13 32.15
CA SER A 77 16.51 -29.44 31.04
C SER A 77 16.45 -27.94 31.30
N CYS A 78 16.68 -27.10 30.29
CA CYS A 78 16.43 -25.66 30.43
C CYS A 78 16.15 -24.99 29.08
N ILE A 79 15.52 -23.81 29.15
CA ILE A 79 15.36 -22.92 28.00
C ILE A 79 15.95 -21.56 28.37
N LEU A 80 17.04 -21.19 27.70
CA LEU A 80 17.69 -19.89 27.85
C LEU A 80 17.32 -18.97 26.70
N ASP A 81 17.15 -17.69 27.01
CA ASP A 81 16.92 -16.64 26.04
C ASP A 81 18.08 -15.65 26.10
N GLY A 82 18.72 -15.41 24.95
CA GLY A 82 19.96 -14.64 24.87
C GLY A 82 20.18 -14.01 23.50
N GLU A 83 21.31 -13.33 23.38
CA GLU A 83 21.80 -12.77 22.12
C GLU A 83 23.12 -13.48 21.78
N ILE A 84 23.25 -13.99 20.55
CA ILE A 84 24.54 -14.47 20.04
C ILE A 84 25.27 -13.30 19.37
N VAL A 85 26.51 -13.06 19.78
CA VAL A 85 27.37 -11.97 19.29
C VAL A 85 28.70 -12.53 18.80
N ALA A 86 29.33 -11.85 17.85
CA ALA A 86 30.71 -12.13 17.50
C ALA A 86 31.63 -11.57 18.59
N TYR A 87 32.56 -12.38 19.06
CA TYR A 87 33.54 -12.02 20.07
C TYR A 87 34.94 -12.24 19.50
N ASP A 88 35.81 -11.25 19.68
CA ASP A 88 37.21 -11.34 19.30
C ASP A 88 38.05 -11.71 20.53
N PRO A 89 38.64 -12.93 20.60
CA PRO A 89 39.45 -13.35 21.74
C PRO A 89 40.74 -12.55 21.92
N ALA A 90 41.27 -11.93 20.86
CA ALA A 90 42.54 -11.21 20.92
C ALA A 90 42.36 -9.84 21.58
N SER A 91 41.33 -9.10 21.18
CA SER A 91 40.98 -7.80 21.78
C SER A 91 40.10 -7.93 23.03
N LYS A 92 39.47 -9.09 23.24
CA LYS A 92 38.43 -9.33 24.27
C LYS A 92 37.21 -8.43 24.14
N GLU A 93 36.88 -8.03 22.92
CA GLU A 93 35.77 -7.13 22.62
C GLU A 93 34.67 -7.83 21.82
N PHE A 94 33.44 -7.35 21.98
CA PHE A 94 32.35 -7.73 21.09
C PHE A 94 32.47 -6.99 19.77
N VAL A 95 32.43 -7.75 18.67
CA VAL A 95 32.49 -7.18 17.32
C VAL A 95 31.09 -6.74 16.89
N CYS A 96 30.96 -5.47 16.52
CA CYS A 96 29.70 -4.92 16.01
C CYS A 96 29.27 -5.62 14.72
N LYS A 97 27.96 -5.91 14.58
CA LYS A 97 27.39 -6.58 13.40
C LYS A 97 27.58 -5.79 12.08
N GLY A 98 27.86 -4.49 12.15
CA GLY A 98 28.22 -3.64 11.01
C GLY A 98 29.47 -4.09 10.24
N ALA A 99 30.26 -5.03 10.77
CA ALA A 99 31.44 -5.61 10.11
C ALA A 99 31.12 -6.68 9.05
N ASN A 100 29.85 -6.87 8.65
CA ASN A 100 29.38 -7.94 7.74
C ASN A 100 29.67 -9.36 8.24
N ILE A 101 29.74 -9.55 9.57
CA ILE A 101 29.92 -10.87 10.18
C ILE A 101 28.55 -11.46 10.48
N ASP A 102 28.22 -12.57 9.82
CA ASP A 102 27.06 -13.39 10.18
C ASP A 102 27.48 -14.41 11.25
N VAL A 103 27.12 -14.11 12.49
CA VAL A 103 27.48 -14.91 13.68
C VAL A 103 26.97 -16.37 13.57
N LYS A 104 25.90 -16.60 12.80
CA LYS A 104 25.33 -17.95 12.60
C LYS A 104 26.11 -18.81 11.61
N SER A 105 26.96 -18.20 10.79
CA SER A 105 27.81 -18.89 9.82
C SER A 105 29.30 -18.78 10.15
N LEU A 106 29.65 -18.24 11.32
CA LEU A 106 31.01 -18.25 11.83
C LEU A 106 31.52 -19.69 11.96
N ARG A 107 32.64 -19.94 11.30
CA ARG A 107 33.36 -21.21 11.34
C ARG A 107 34.44 -21.14 12.42
N ASN A 108 34.87 -22.31 12.91
CA ASN A 108 35.86 -22.42 13.98
C ASN A 108 37.25 -21.84 13.63
N ASP A 109 37.53 -21.60 12.35
CA ASP A 109 38.77 -21.02 11.80
C ASP A 109 38.73 -19.49 11.67
N SER A 110 37.63 -18.84 12.05
CA SER A 110 37.47 -17.40 11.97
C SER A 110 38.20 -16.67 13.11
N HIS A 111 38.68 -15.45 12.85
CA HIS A 111 39.29 -14.58 13.87
C HIS A 111 38.32 -14.28 15.04
N CYS A 112 37.02 -14.31 14.77
CA CYS A 112 35.97 -14.11 15.76
C CYS A 112 35.26 -15.43 16.06
N GLN A 113 34.84 -15.60 17.30
CA GLN A 113 34.06 -16.75 17.76
C GLN A 113 32.65 -16.34 18.20
N PRO A 114 31.66 -17.25 18.12
CA PRO A 114 30.33 -16.98 18.65
C PRO A 114 30.34 -16.98 20.19
N CYS A 115 29.77 -15.93 20.78
CA CYS A 115 29.55 -15.80 22.22
C CYS A 115 28.05 -15.65 22.48
N PHE A 116 27.50 -16.51 23.34
CA PHE A 116 26.10 -16.43 23.76
C PHE A 116 25.98 -15.64 25.05
N VAL A 117 25.26 -14.51 24.99
CA VAL A 117 24.97 -13.68 26.16
C VAL A 117 23.54 -13.93 26.61
N ALA A 118 23.38 -14.72 27.68
CA ALA A 118 22.10 -15.06 28.27
C ALA A 118 21.54 -13.89 29.09
N PHE A 119 20.29 -13.49 28.84
CA PHE A 119 19.63 -12.45 29.65
C PHE A 119 18.34 -12.93 30.33
N ASP A 120 17.81 -14.12 30.02
CA ASP A 120 16.63 -14.70 30.68
C ASP A 120 16.64 -16.24 30.65
N ILE A 121 15.82 -16.86 31.51
CA ILE A 121 15.57 -18.31 31.57
C ILE A 121 14.06 -18.57 31.67
N LEU A 122 13.55 -19.44 30.80
CA LEU A 122 12.11 -19.67 30.64
C LEU A 122 11.65 -21.01 31.19
N LEU A 123 12.57 -21.97 31.29
CA LEU A 123 12.32 -23.31 31.81
C LEU A 123 13.57 -23.81 32.52
N LEU A 124 13.40 -24.49 33.66
CA LEU A 124 14.46 -25.21 34.36
C LEU A 124 13.89 -26.51 34.94
N ASN A 125 14.50 -27.65 34.64
CA ASN A 125 14.12 -28.98 35.12
C ASN A 125 12.60 -29.22 35.05
N ASP A 126 12.05 -29.08 33.84
CA ASP A 126 10.63 -29.16 33.51
C ASP A 126 9.69 -28.16 34.21
N GLN A 127 10.23 -27.23 35.00
CA GLN A 127 9.45 -26.14 35.60
C GLN A 127 9.40 -24.93 34.67
N VAL A 128 8.19 -24.53 34.29
CA VAL A 128 7.95 -23.34 33.48
C VAL A 128 8.08 -22.08 34.35
N LEU A 129 8.98 -21.18 33.94
CA LEU A 129 9.32 -19.97 34.70
C LEU A 129 8.70 -18.70 34.13
N THR A 130 8.00 -18.78 32.99
CA THR A 130 7.50 -17.58 32.26
C THR A 130 6.58 -16.69 33.08
N ASN A 131 5.83 -17.26 34.03
CA ASN A 131 4.92 -16.52 34.92
C ASN A 131 5.60 -15.97 36.17
N LYS A 132 6.88 -16.30 36.43
CA LYS A 132 7.65 -15.73 37.54
C LYS A 132 8.11 -14.31 37.21
N PRO A 133 8.25 -13.42 38.21
CA PRO A 133 8.90 -12.12 38.05
C PRO A 133 10.31 -12.22 37.45
N LEU A 134 10.72 -11.22 36.67
CA LEU A 134 12.06 -11.18 36.04
C LEU A 134 13.17 -11.34 37.07
N GLN A 135 13.06 -10.71 38.25
CA GLN A 135 14.06 -10.84 39.30
C GLN A 135 14.27 -12.29 39.75
N GLU A 136 13.20 -13.08 39.91
CA GLU A 136 13.32 -14.50 40.23
C GLU A 136 13.98 -15.28 39.09
N ARG A 137 13.58 -15.03 37.84
CA ARG A 137 14.17 -15.70 36.67
C ARG A 137 15.66 -15.41 36.55
N VAL A 138 16.08 -14.17 36.82
CA VAL A 138 17.50 -13.77 36.82
C VAL A 138 18.29 -14.53 37.89
N SER A 139 17.78 -14.62 39.13
CA SER A 139 18.45 -15.39 40.19
C SER A 139 18.53 -16.88 39.85
N ILE A 140 17.50 -17.43 39.20
CA ILE A 140 17.50 -18.81 38.72
C ILE A 140 18.54 -19.00 37.60
N LEU A 141 18.64 -18.06 36.64
CA LEU A 141 19.65 -18.09 35.59
C LEU A 141 21.05 -18.11 36.18
N GLU A 142 21.39 -17.14 37.03
CA GLU A 142 22.72 -17.02 37.65
C GLU A 142 23.09 -18.22 38.53
N SER A 143 22.11 -18.87 39.16
CA SER A 143 22.35 -20.08 39.93
C SER A 143 22.43 -21.36 39.09
N SER A 144 22.01 -21.36 37.83
CA SER A 144 21.96 -22.55 36.96
C SER A 144 23.18 -22.74 36.06
N VAL A 145 23.92 -21.67 35.77
CA VAL A 145 25.04 -21.68 34.81
C VAL A 145 26.31 -21.08 35.41
N VAL A 146 27.44 -21.31 34.74
CA VAL A 146 28.76 -20.72 35.00
C VAL A 146 29.20 -20.00 33.74
N GLU A 147 29.70 -18.77 33.88
CA GLU A 147 30.18 -17.99 32.73
C GLU A 147 31.52 -18.54 32.22
N GLU A 148 31.67 -18.54 30.90
CA GLU A 148 32.92 -18.74 30.18
C GLU A 148 33.15 -17.52 29.30
N ASP A 149 34.20 -16.75 29.62
CA ASP A 149 34.50 -15.49 28.95
C ASP A 149 34.65 -15.67 27.43
N GLY A 150 33.91 -14.86 26.67
CA GLY A 150 33.91 -14.93 25.21
C GLY A 150 33.17 -16.10 24.56
N ARG A 151 32.56 -17.02 25.33
CA ARG A 151 31.76 -18.15 24.80
C ARG A 151 30.34 -18.19 25.35
N PHE A 152 30.20 -18.09 26.67
CA PHE A 152 28.92 -18.11 27.36
C PHE A 152 28.93 -17.12 28.50
N MET A 153 28.19 -16.02 28.39
CA MET A 153 28.17 -14.95 29.37
C MET A 153 26.74 -14.67 29.82
N ILE A 154 26.59 -14.11 31.01
CA ILE A 154 25.31 -13.61 31.50
C ILE A 154 25.32 -12.09 31.34
N SER A 155 24.24 -11.54 30.78
CA SER A 155 24.09 -10.09 30.65
C SER A 155 24.17 -9.43 32.03
N LYS A 156 25.13 -8.51 32.19
CA LYS A 156 25.31 -7.76 33.44
C LYS A 156 24.15 -6.79 33.63
N ARG A 157 23.67 -6.68 34.88
CA ARG A 157 22.48 -5.89 35.24
C ARG A 157 22.84 -4.83 36.27
N LYS A 158 22.42 -3.60 36.00
CA LYS A 158 22.43 -2.51 36.98
C LYS A 158 20.99 -2.27 37.44
N ARG A 159 20.79 -1.90 38.71
CA ARG A 159 19.47 -1.42 39.17
C ARG A 159 19.42 0.08 38.98
N GLY A 160 18.27 0.56 38.52
CA GLY A 160 17.99 1.98 38.42
C GLY A 160 16.56 2.30 38.82
N ILE A 161 16.36 3.58 39.13
CA ILE A 161 15.05 4.19 39.36
C ILE A 161 15.05 5.57 38.72
N GLY A 162 13.94 5.94 38.08
CA GLY A 162 13.83 7.27 37.52
C GLY A 162 14.51 7.47 36.16
N LYS A 163 14.36 8.67 35.62
CA LYS A 163 14.95 9.11 34.35
C LYS A 163 16.46 9.31 34.47
N GLU A 164 16.94 9.75 35.63
CA GLU A 164 18.34 10.15 35.84
C GLU A 164 19.27 8.95 35.70
N ASP A 165 18.90 7.82 36.30
CA ASP A 165 19.61 6.55 36.13
C ASP A 165 19.58 6.07 34.68
N ALA A 166 18.44 6.20 33.98
CA ALA A 166 18.35 5.83 32.57
C ALA A 166 19.27 6.68 31.68
N VAL A 167 19.38 7.98 31.93
CA VAL A 167 20.31 8.88 31.21
C VAL A 167 21.76 8.52 31.53
N LYS A 168 22.09 8.33 32.81
CA LYS A 168 23.43 7.93 33.26
C LYS A 168 23.89 6.65 32.56
N PHE A 169 23.08 5.60 32.61
CA PHE A 169 23.44 4.31 31.99
C PHE A 169 23.46 4.37 30.46
N LEU A 170 22.64 5.24 29.84
CA LEU A 170 22.73 5.47 28.40
C LEU A 170 24.06 6.15 28.04
N ASN A 171 24.52 7.13 28.82
CA ASN A 171 25.81 7.78 28.61
C ASN A 171 26.97 6.82 28.78
N GLU A 172 26.93 5.94 29.78
CA GLU A 172 27.92 4.86 29.93
C GLU A 172 27.94 3.93 28.70
N ALA A 173 26.77 3.57 28.16
CA ALA A 173 26.67 2.77 26.94
C ALA A 173 27.22 3.51 25.71
N ILE A 174 27.01 4.82 25.59
CA ILE A 174 27.58 5.66 24.52
C ILE A 174 29.11 5.71 24.64
N ASP A 175 29.63 5.95 25.84
CA ASP A 175 31.08 6.01 26.10
C ASP A 175 31.76 4.66 25.77
N ASN A 176 31.06 3.54 26.04
CA ASN A 176 31.49 2.19 25.70
C ASN A 176 31.19 1.78 24.24
N ARG A 177 30.62 2.67 23.42
CA ARG A 177 30.26 2.44 22.01
C ARG A 177 29.25 1.31 21.79
N GLU A 178 28.41 1.06 22.79
CA GLU A 178 27.33 0.07 22.76
C GLU A 178 26.13 0.58 21.92
N GLU A 179 25.21 -0.31 21.52
CA GLU A 179 24.04 0.08 20.72
C GLU A 179 23.01 0.93 21.51
N GLY A 180 23.10 0.88 22.84
CA GLY A 180 22.16 1.49 23.78
C GLY A 180 21.90 0.56 24.96
N ILE A 181 20.77 0.78 25.65
CA ILE A 181 20.40 0.03 26.85
C ILE A 181 19.02 -0.59 26.73
N LEU A 182 18.82 -1.72 27.40
CA LEU A 182 17.52 -2.29 27.70
C LEU A 182 17.14 -1.98 29.14
N ILE A 183 15.92 -1.51 29.33
CA ILE A 183 15.34 -1.23 30.65
C ILE A 183 14.21 -2.22 30.86
N LYS A 184 14.26 -3.01 31.94
CA LYS A 184 13.29 -4.08 32.20
C LYS A 184 12.70 -3.93 33.59
N ASN A 185 11.37 -3.91 33.69
CA ASN A 185 10.69 -3.91 34.98
C ASN A 185 11.03 -5.22 35.73
N VAL A 186 11.50 -5.10 36.98
CA VAL A 186 11.96 -6.24 37.81
C VAL A 186 10.85 -7.26 38.12
N ASN A 187 9.60 -6.81 38.13
CA ASN A 187 8.40 -7.58 38.40
C ASN A 187 7.74 -8.13 37.12
N SER A 188 8.27 -7.81 35.94
CA SER A 188 7.66 -8.23 34.68
C SER A 188 7.75 -9.74 34.46
N VAL A 189 6.61 -10.35 34.10
CA VAL A 189 6.54 -11.73 33.62
C VAL A 189 6.96 -11.82 32.15
N TYR A 190 7.43 -12.99 31.72
CA TYR A 190 7.84 -13.19 30.34
C TYR A 190 6.62 -13.35 29.44
N LYS A 191 6.35 -12.36 28.58
CA LYS A 191 5.23 -12.39 27.61
C LYS A 191 5.77 -12.64 26.18
N PRO A 192 5.55 -13.84 25.61
CA PRO A 192 5.93 -14.12 24.23
C PRO A 192 5.27 -13.14 23.24
N ASN A 193 6.01 -12.81 22.17
CA ASN A 193 5.55 -11.97 21.05
C ASN A 193 4.92 -10.60 21.40
N THR A 194 5.14 -10.07 22.61
CA THR A 194 4.55 -8.80 23.06
C THR A 194 5.62 -7.73 23.23
N ARG A 195 5.34 -6.50 22.75
CA ARG A 195 6.19 -5.30 22.98
C ARG A 195 5.84 -4.56 24.28
N LYS A 196 4.57 -4.58 24.67
CA LYS A 196 4.07 -4.02 25.95
C LYS A 196 4.24 -5.01 27.11
N GLY A 197 5.45 -5.55 27.24
CA GLY A 197 5.78 -6.62 28.18
C GLY A 197 6.43 -6.14 29.48
N GLY A 198 6.84 -4.87 29.55
CA GLY A 198 7.70 -4.35 30.63
C GLY A 198 9.18 -4.27 30.25
N TRP A 199 9.53 -4.47 28.98
CA TRP A 199 10.88 -4.26 28.45
C TRP A 199 10.86 -3.05 27.53
N LEU A 200 11.78 -2.11 27.76
CA LEU A 200 12.02 -0.93 26.95
C LEU A 200 13.41 -1.01 26.35
N LYS A 201 13.58 -0.42 25.17
CA LYS A 201 14.88 -0.16 24.55
C LYS A 201 15.06 1.34 24.40
N LEU A 202 16.20 1.81 24.87
CA LEU A 202 16.62 3.20 24.81
C LEU A 202 17.92 3.23 24.02
N LYS A 203 17.99 4.11 23.03
CA LYS A 203 19.18 4.23 22.18
C LYS A 203 19.52 5.69 21.94
N PRO A 204 20.80 6.01 21.66
CA PRO A 204 21.22 7.38 21.43
C PRO A 204 20.45 8.06 20.29
N GLU A 205 20.14 7.33 19.21
CA GLU A 205 19.42 7.89 18.05
C GLU A 205 17.97 8.31 18.33
N TYR A 206 17.42 7.94 19.49
CA TYR A 206 16.05 8.33 19.88
C TYR A 206 15.99 9.70 20.55
N VAL A 207 17.12 10.23 21.01
CA VAL A 207 17.18 11.52 21.70
C VAL A 207 17.55 12.62 20.69
N ALA A 208 17.02 13.85 20.84
CA ALA A 208 17.35 14.93 19.91
C ALA A 208 18.84 15.28 20.00
N ASN A 209 19.39 15.81 18.90
CA ASN A 209 20.69 16.47 18.85
C ASN A 209 21.91 15.60 19.23
N LEU A 210 21.72 14.32 19.54
CA LEU A 210 22.77 13.38 19.95
C LEU A 210 23.46 12.64 18.81
N VAL A 211 22.77 12.50 17.69
CA VAL A 211 23.30 11.92 16.46
C VAL A 211 23.41 13.04 15.44
N SER A 212 24.57 13.14 14.77
CA SER A 212 24.77 14.09 13.68
C SER A 212 23.75 13.83 12.58
N ASP A 213 22.93 14.83 12.30
CA ASP A 213 22.01 14.79 11.18
C ASP A 213 22.80 14.94 9.88
N LEU A 214 22.56 14.02 8.94
CA LEU A 214 23.23 13.99 7.64
C LEU A 214 22.28 14.57 6.60
N ASP A 215 22.60 15.73 6.04
CA ASP A 215 21.86 16.30 4.91
C ASP A 215 22.34 15.65 3.61
N LEU A 216 21.51 14.81 3.01
CA LEU A 216 21.81 14.01 1.82
C LEU A 216 20.84 14.34 0.69
N ILE A 217 21.25 14.20 -0.58
CA ILE A 217 20.36 14.43 -1.72
C ILE A 217 19.68 13.14 -2.18
N ILE A 218 18.43 13.22 -2.63
CA ILE A 218 17.77 12.10 -3.33
C ILE A 218 18.33 12.00 -4.75
N LEU A 219 18.86 10.85 -5.14
CA LEU A 219 19.37 10.59 -6.49
C LEU A 219 18.47 9.67 -7.30
N GLY A 220 17.72 8.80 -6.62
CA GLY A 220 16.89 7.80 -7.27
C GLY A 220 15.76 7.26 -6.41
N GLY A 221 14.85 6.54 -7.05
CA GLY A 221 13.68 5.92 -6.46
C GLY A 221 13.59 4.44 -6.81
N TYR A 222 13.03 3.66 -5.88
CA TYR A 222 12.69 2.25 -6.06
C TYR A 222 11.20 2.06 -5.84
N PHE A 223 10.56 1.26 -6.68
CA PHE A 223 9.16 0.90 -6.50
C PHE A 223 8.99 0.08 -5.22
N GLY A 224 7.88 0.31 -4.51
CA GLY A 224 7.54 -0.48 -3.34
C GLY A 224 7.00 -1.85 -3.68
N GLU A 225 7.16 -2.75 -2.71
CA GLU A 225 6.56 -4.08 -2.71
C GLU A 225 5.36 -4.11 -1.73
N GLY A 226 4.42 -5.04 -1.93
CA GLY A 226 3.28 -5.26 -1.03
C GLY A 226 2.32 -4.06 -0.94
N HIS A 227 1.96 -3.61 0.27
CA HIS A 227 1.04 -2.47 0.51
C HIS A 227 1.50 -1.11 -0.05
N ARG A 228 2.71 -1.04 -0.62
CA ARG A 228 3.27 0.13 -1.30
C ARG A 228 3.54 -0.14 -2.80
N SER A 229 2.97 -1.21 -3.36
CA SER A 229 3.10 -1.54 -4.78
C SER A 229 2.52 -0.44 -5.66
N GLY A 230 3.28 -0.01 -6.66
CA GLY A 230 2.87 1.01 -7.64
C GLY A 230 3.47 2.41 -7.40
N ASP A 231 3.95 2.70 -6.18
CA ASP A 231 4.58 3.97 -5.83
C ASP A 231 6.05 3.79 -5.45
N ILE A 232 6.84 4.86 -5.60
CA ILE A 232 8.22 4.89 -5.12
C ILE A 232 8.22 4.91 -3.60
N SER A 233 8.87 3.93 -2.98
CA SER A 233 8.84 3.74 -1.53
C SER A 233 10.22 3.71 -0.88
N HIS A 234 11.28 3.63 -1.66
CA HIS A 234 12.65 3.76 -1.19
C HIS A 234 13.40 4.74 -2.09
N PHE A 235 14.37 5.43 -1.53
CA PHE A 235 15.17 6.42 -2.22
C PHE A 235 16.66 6.06 -2.14
N LEU A 236 17.34 6.21 -3.27
CA LEU A 236 18.79 6.24 -3.31
C LEU A 236 19.24 7.63 -2.90
N LEU A 237 20.13 7.71 -1.92
CA LEU A 237 20.70 8.95 -1.40
C LEU A 237 22.15 9.10 -1.84
N GLY A 238 22.58 10.34 -2.00
CA GLY A 238 23.95 10.69 -2.36
C GLY A 238 24.55 11.80 -1.53
N VAL A 239 25.88 11.87 -1.62
CA VAL A 239 26.73 12.95 -1.13
C VAL A 239 27.31 13.72 -2.31
N ALA A 240 27.64 14.99 -2.10
CA ALA A 240 28.32 15.78 -3.13
C ALA A 240 29.79 15.32 -3.29
N SER A 241 30.27 15.27 -4.53
CA SER A 241 31.71 15.24 -4.81
C SER A 241 32.35 16.57 -4.45
N ASP A 242 33.66 16.62 -4.28
CA ASP A 242 34.40 17.87 -4.02
C ASP A 242 34.58 18.74 -5.29
N GLN A 243 34.26 18.21 -6.46
CA GLN A 243 34.37 18.94 -7.72
C GLN A 243 33.28 20.02 -7.80
N ARG A 244 33.67 21.24 -8.17
CA ARG A 244 32.79 22.41 -8.27
C ARG A 244 32.77 22.97 -9.69
N ASP A 245 31.59 23.42 -10.12
CA ASP A 245 31.42 24.17 -11.37
C ASP A 245 31.79 25.65 -11.20
N ARG A 246 31.64 26.44 -12.27
CA ARG A 246 31.94 27.88 -12.26
C ARG A 246 31.06 28.69 -11.29
N GLN A 247 29.90 28.16 -10.90
CA GLN A 247 28.98 28.77 -9.95
C GLN A 247 29.17 28.21 -8.54
N ASN A 248 30.25 27.46 -8.32
CA ASN A 248 30.56 26.79 -7.05
C ASN A 248 29.52 25.73 -6.62
N ASN A 249 28.81 25.12 -7.57
CA ASN A 249 27.90 24.00 -7.30
C ASN A 249 28.61 22.66 -7.51
N PRO A 250 28.23 21.58 -6.80
CA PRO A 250 28.75 20.24 -7.03
C PRO A 250 28.48 19.76 -8.47
N VAL A 251 29.52 19.26 -9.13
CA VAL A 251 29.42 18.75 -10.52
C VAL A 251 28.78 17.36 -10.55
N SER A 252 29.12 16.52 -9.57
CA SER A 252 28.63 15.15 -9.47
C SER A 252 28.31 14.75 -8.04
N PHE A 253 27.44 13.75 -7.91
CA PHE A 253 26.98 13.20 -6.64
C PHE A 253 27.24 11.71 -6.60
N TRP A 254 27.77 11.24 -5.48
CA TRP A 254 28.14 9.84 -5.30
C TRP A 254 27.07 9.13 -4.49
N SER A 255 26.62 7.98 -4.98
CA SER A 255 25.71 7.10 -4.24
C SER A 255 26.30 6.73 -2.89
N PHE A 256 25.51 6.84 -1.84
CA PHE A 256 25.96 6.71 -0.45
C PHE A 256 25.09 5.76 0.39
N ALA A 257 23.76 5.90 0.32
CA ALA A 257 22.85 5.09 1.14
C ALA A 257 21.50 4.87 0.46
N LYS A 258 20.74 3.89 0.94
CA LYS A 258 19.34 3.65 0.56
C LYS A 258 18.44 3.82 1.77
N VAL A 259 17.33 4.53 1.61
CA VAL A 259 16.39 4.80 2.71
C VAL A 259 14.94 4.51 2.30
N GLY A 260 14.17 3.86 3.19
CA GLY A 260 12.75 3.53 2.97
C GLY A 260 11.83 3.84 4.15
N SER A 261 12.33 4.62 5.11
CA SER A 261 11.63 4.87 6.38
C SER A 261 11.93 6.26 6.93
N GLY A 262 11.04 6.77 7.80
CA GLY A 262 11.21 8.03 8.53
C GLY A 262 10.20 9.12 8.18
N TYR A 263 9.62 9.07 6.98
CA TYR A 263 8.52 9.94 6.58
C TYR A 263 7.13 9.34 6.89
N SER A 264 6.15 10.21 7.10
CA SER A 264 4.74 9.85 7.14
C SER A 264 4.22 9.53 5.72
N ARG A 265 3.01 8.97 5.63
CA ARG A 265 2.38 8.73 4.32
C ARG A 265 2.15 10.06 3.58
N ASP A 266 1.75 11.10 4.29
CA ASP A 266 1.46 12.42 3.71
C ASP A 266 2.74 13.11 3.22
N GLU A 267 3.82 13.05 4.00
CA GLU A 267 5.13 13.58 3.59
C GLU A 267 5.66 12.86 2.34
N LEU A 268 5.51 11.53 2.28
CA LEU A 268 5.86 10.75 1.10
C LEU A 268 5.04 11.19 -0.11
N ASN A 269 3.72 11.31 0.03
CA ASN A 269 2.84 11.71 -1.06
C ASN A 269 3.16 13.13 -1.56
N GLU A 270 3.49 14.07 -0.66
CA GLU A 270 3.92 15.41 -1.02
C GLU A 270 5.23 15.38 -1.82
N LEU A 271 6.23 14.63 -1.34
CA LEU A 271 7.51 14.45 -2.02
C LEU A 271 7.34 13.85 -3.42
N LEU A 272 6.55 12.77 -3.53
CA LEU A 272 6.26 12.12 -4.80
C LEU A 272 5.52 13.04 -5.76
N SER A 273 4.57 13.85 -5.26
CA SER A 273 3.86 14.83 -6.07
C SER A 273 4.80 15.88 -6.65
N LYS A 274 5.76 16.37 -5.85
CA LYS A 274 6.78 17.33 -6.30
C LYS A 274 7.80 16.73 -7.28
N LEU A 275 8.06 15.42 -7.18
CA LEU A 275 9.01 14.70 -8.05
C LEU A 275 8.36 14.02 -9.27
N LYS A 276 7.02 13.99 -9.36
CA LYS A 276 6.25 13.19 -10.34
C LYS A 276 6.74 13.32 -11.79
N PHE A 277 7.01 14.54 -12.24
CA PHE A 277 7.43 14.82 -13.63
C PHE A 277 8.96 14.91 -13.81
N LYS A 278 9.72 14.66 -12.75
CA LYS A 278 11.18 14.79 -12.72
C LYS A 278 11.90 13.44 -12.75
N TRP A 279 11.16 12.35 -12.57
CA TRP A 279 11.68 11.00 -12.65
C TRP A 279 12.03 10.61 -14.09
N LYS A 280 13.20 10.00 -14.25
CA LYS A 280 13.69 9.42 -15.50
C LYS A 280 14.07 7.95 -15.25
N VAL A 281 13.87 7.11 -16.25
CA VAL A 281 14.27 5.69 -16.16
C VAL A 281 15.79 5.59 -16.12
N TYR A 282 16.34 4.84 -15.18
CA TYR A 282 17.78 4.65 -15.09
C TYR A 282 18.25 3.56 -16.08
N ASP A 283 18.94 3.96 -17.15
CA ASP A 283 19.59 3.04 -18.10
C ASP A 283 21.06 2.84 -17.73
N THR A 284 21.47 1.58 -17.53
CA THR A 284 22.87 1.21 -17.23
C THR A 284 23.81 1.47 -18.39
N ARG A 285 23.32 1.48 -19.63
CA ARG A 285 24.12 1.72 -20.84
C ARG A 285 24.41 3.21 -21.06
N CYS A 286 23.59 4.08 -20.48
CA CYS A 286 23.74 5.53 -20.58
C CYS A 286 23.49 6.18 -19.21
N PRO A 287 24.37 5.95 -18.22
CA PRO A 287 24.18 6.50 -16.89
C PRO A 287 24.30 8.03 -16.91
N PRO A 288 23.50 8.75 -16.09
CA PRO A 288 23.61 10.19 -15.94
C PRO A 288 25.00 10.58 -15.41
N THR A 289 25.64 11.58 -16.05
CA THR A 289 26.99 12.04 -15.68
C THR A 289 27.03 12.71 -14.30
N SER A 290 25.90 13.27 -13.85
CA SER A 290 25.73 13.93 -12.57
C SER A 290 25.67 12.94 -11.39
N ILE A 291 25.43 11.65 -11.63
CA ILE A 291 25.22 10.63 -10.60
C ILE A 291 26.20 9.47 -10.79
N VAL A 292 27.05 9.25 -9.80
CA VAL A 292 28.08 8.20 -9.82
C VAL A 292 27.69 7.06 -8.90
N LEU A 293 27.44 5.88 -9.48
CA LEU A 293 27.18 4.64 -8.75
C LEU A 293 28.46 3.84 -8.50
N ALA A 294 28.36 2.82 -7.65
CA ALA A 294 29.45 1.84 -7.50
C ALA A 294 29.76 1.15 -8.84
N PRO A 295 31.01 0.73 -9.08
CA PRO A 295 31.36 -0.09 -10.23
C PRO A 295 30.43 -1.31 -10.37
N GLY A 296 29.96 -1.55 -11.59
CA GLY A 296 28.99 -2.63 -11.87
C GLY A 296 27.55 -2.35 -11.41
N HIS A 297 27.25 -1.14 -10.92
CA HIS A 297 25.90 -0.68 -10.58
C HIS A 297 25.18 -1.62 -9.60
N LYS A 298 25.91 -2.11 -8.60
CA LYS A 298 25.42 -3.10 -7.61
C LYS A 298 24.12 -2.66 -6.91
N GLU A 299 23.97 -1.37 -6.63
CA GLU A 299 22.72 -0.79 -6.11
C GLU A 299 22.16 0.24 -7.11
N ARG A 300 21.48 -0.28 -8.14
CA ARG A 300 20.86 0.53 -9.21
C ARG A 300 19.42 0.92 -8.86
N PRO A 301 19.04 2.20 -8.93
CA PRO A 301 17.64 2.60 -8.75
C PRO A 301 16.80 2.28 -9.99
N ASP A 302 15.47 2.15 -9.81
CA ASP A 302 14.53 1.98 -10.93
C ASP A 302 14.40 3.29 -11.73
N LEU A 303 14.30 4.39 -10.98
CA LEU A 303 14.16 5.73 -11.48
C LEU A 303 15.24 6.64 -10.89
N TYR A 304 15.65 7.65 -11.62
CA TYR A 304 16.55 8.69 -11.13
C TYR A 304 15.98 10.07 -11.34
N VAL A 305 16.50 11.03 -10.59
CA VAL A 305 16.18 12.44 -10.72
C VAL A 305 17.48 13.22 -10.83
N GLU A 306 17.55 14.20 -11.73
CA GLU A 306 18.72 15.06 -11.81
C GLU A 306 18.90 15.81 -10.48
N PRO A 307 20.13 15.92 -9.94
CA PRO A 307 20.37 16.60 -8.66
C PRO A 307 19.72 17.99 -8.58
N ARG A 308 19.77 18.76 -9.68
CA ARG A 308 19.19 20.11 -9.77
C ARG A 308 17.68 20.17 -9.53
N ASP A 309 17.00 19.08 -9.85
CA ASP A 309 15.55 18.93 -9.72
C ASP A 309 15.13 18.19 -8.45
N SER A 310 16.10 17.71 -7.68
CA SER A 310 15.87 16.87 -6.52
C SER A 310 15.77 17.68 -5.22
N PHE A 311 15.53 16.96 -4.11
CA PHE A 311 15.40 17.52 -2.78
C PHE A 311 16.43 16.93 -1.82
N VAL A 312 16.82 17.74 -0.85
CA VAL A 312 17.67 17.34 0.28
C VAL A 312 16.80 16.70 1.35
N VAL A 313 17.29 15.63 1.95
CA VAL A 313 16.68 14.94 3.08
C VAL A 313 17.66 14.88 4.24
N GLN A 314 17.16 15.19 5.42
CA GLN A 314 17.91 15.07 6.66
C GLN A 314 17.76 13.63 7.16
N VAL A 315 18.88 12.94 7.37
CA VAL A 315 18.92 11.52 7.69
C VAL A 315 19.66 11.27 8.99
N LYS A 316 19.08 10.42 9.83
CA LYS A 316 19.77 9.83 10.99
C LYS A 316 20.11 8.38 10.71
N ALA A 317 21.27 7.96 11.16
CA ALA A 317 21.73 6.58 11.09
C ALA A 317 22.46 6.23 12.39
N SER A 318 22.56 4.93 12.70
CA SER A 318 23.24 4.48 13.92
C SER A 318 24.77 4.52 13.77
N GLU A 319 25.28 4.11 12.62
CA GLU A 319 26.71 3.99 12.33
C GLU A 319 26.98 4.02 10.83
N MET A 320 28.23 4.29 10.47
CA MET A 320 28.73 4.15 9.11
C MET A 320 29.47 2.82 8.98
N THR A 321 29.16 2.04 7.93
CA THR A 321 29.73 0.70 7.72
C THR A 321 30.33 0.58 6.33
N LYS A 322 31.35 -0.27 6.17
CA LYS A 322 31.96 -0.54 4.85
C LYS A 322 30.96 -1.27 3.96
N SER A 323 30.82 -0.81 2.72
CA SER A 323 29.90 -1.40 1.74
C SER A 323 30.37 -1.12 0.32
N ASP A 324 30.55 -2.17 -0.46
CA ASP A 324 30.95 -2.11 -1.87
C ASP A 324 29.77 -1.84 -2.83
N ARG A 325 28.56 -1.70 -2.29
CA ARG A 325 27.33 -1.48 -3.08
C ARG A 325 27.17 -0.04 -3.55
N PHE A 326 27.78 0.90 -2.82
CA PHE A 326 27.69 2.33 -3.05
C PHE A 326 29.03 2.89 -3.48
N ARG A 327 29.03 4.00 -4.23
CA ARG A 327 30.27 4.57 -4.80
C ARG A 327 31.28 4.96 -3.72
N THR A 328 30.80 5.33 -2.54
CA THR A 328 31.58 5.80 -1.41
C THR A 328 32.37 4.71 -0.67
N ASP A 329 32.19 3.42 -1.01
CA ASP A 329 32.74 2.25 -0.29
C ASP A 329 32.33 2.15 1.20
N VAL A 330 31.44 3.06 1.63
CA VAL A 330 30.81 3.14 2.95
C VAL A 330 29.33 3.47 2.79
N THR A 331 28.51 3.05 3.75
CA THR A 331 27.08 3.34 3.78
C THR A 331 26.58 3.55 5.21
N LEU A 332 25.30 3.90 5.34
CA LEU A 332 24.66 4.13 6.62
C LEU A 332 23.91 2.90 7.09
N ARG A 333 24.09 2.54 8.37
CA ARG A 333 23.30 1.49 9.01
C ARG A 333 22.05 2.08 9.68
N PHE A 334 20.91 1.45 9.39
CA PHE A 334 19.57 1.87 9.84
C PHE A 334 19.24 3.34 9.52
N PRO A 335 19.44 3.81 8.27
CA PRO A 335 19.13 5.18 7.90
C PRO A 335 17.62 5.44 7.99
N ARG A 336 17.26 6.61 8.51
CA ARG A 336 15.87 7.09 8.61
C ARG A 336 15.82 8.57 8.26
N VAL A 337 14.87 8.94 7.40
CA VAL A 337 14.59 10.35 7.11
C VAL A 337 13.96 10.99 8.35
N VAL A 338 14.57 12.05 8.84
CA VAL A 338 14.00 12.88 9.91
C VAL A 338 13.07 13.93 9.32
N SER A 339 13.53 14.62 8.29
CA SER A 339 12.79 15.69 7.62
C SER A 339 13.19 15.77 6.15
N ILE A 340 12.28 16.30 5.32
CA ILE A 340 12.58 16.69 3.94
C ILE A 340 12.90 18.18 3.97
N ARG A 341 14.10 18.54 3.53
CA ARG A 341 14.68 19.89 3.65
C ARG A 341 14.36 20.72 2.41
N TYR A 342 13.10 21.13 2.28
CA TYR A 342 12.68 22.05 1.21
C TYR A 342 13.28 23.46 1.35
N ASP A 343 13.79 23.79 2.53
CA ASP A 343 14.52 25.02 2.84
C ASP A 343 15.94 25.03 2.28
N LYS A 344 16.50 23.85 1.93
CA LYS A 344 17.85 23.73 1.41
C LYS A 344 17.87 23.58 -0.11
N PRO A 345 18.79 24.28 -0.81
CA PRO A 345 19.02 24.04 -2.22
C PRO A 345 19.73 22.69 -2.43
N TRP A 346 19.58 22.11 -3.62
CA TRP A 346 20.14 20.80 -3.97
C TRP A 346 21.67 20.70 -3.85
N TYR A 347 22.39 21.83 -3.93
CA TYR A 347 23.85 21.88 -3.82
C TYR A 347 24.35 21.99 -2.38
N ASP A 348 23.49 22.32 -1.40
CA ASP A 348 23.83 22.41 0.02
C ASP A 348 23.60 21.06 0.71
N VAL A 349 24.47 20.11 0.38
CA VAL A 349 24.45 18.75 0.95
C VAL A 349 25.83 18.34 1.42
N LEU A 350 25.85 17.34 2.30
CA LEU A 350 27.07 16.76 2.83
C LEU A 350 27.99 16.29 1.70
N THR A 351 29.24 16.70 1.76
CA THR A 351 30.30 16.19 0.87
C THR A 351 30.81 14.85 1.37
N PHE A 352 31.37 14.04 0.46
CA PHE A 352 31.99 12.77 0.87
C PHE A 352 33.12 12.98 1.89
N ARG A 353 33.91 14.04 1.74
CA ARG A 353 34.99 14.38 2.66
C ARG A 353 34.45 14.66 4.07
N GLU A 354 33.42 15.48 4.19
CA GLU A 354 32.78 15.77 5.48
C GLU A 354 32.18 14.51 6.10
N ALA A 355 31.58 13.64 5.30
CA ALA A 355 31.05 12.36 5.79
C ALA A 355 32.15 11.47 6.40
N VAL A 356 33.33 11.41 5.77
CA VAL A 356 34.50 10.68 6.29
C VAL A 356 35.09 11.35 7.53
N GLU A 357 35.11 12.68 7.59
CA GLU A 357 35.57 13.41 8.76
C GLU A 357 34.63 13.20 9.97
N LEU A 358 33.32 13.13 9.74
CA LEU A 358 32.34 12.74 10.75
C LEU A 358 32.62 11.31 11.23
N ASP A 359 32.78 10.35 10.32
CA ASP A 359 33.06 8.96 10.67
C ASP A 359 34.35 8.80 11.50
N ARG A 360 35.42 9.50 11.13
CA ARG A 360 36.70 9.49 11.88
C ARG A 360 36.56 10.05 13.29
N LYS A 361 35.83 11.16 13.46
CA LYS A 361 35.57 11.75 14.78
C LYS A 361 34.71 10.82 15.64
N ALA A 362 33.86 10.03 15.00
CA ALA A 362 32.87 9.17 15.63
C ALA A 362 33.32 7.70 15.76
N ALA A 363 34.51 7.36 15.25
CA ALA A 363 35.06 6.01 15.19
C ALA A 363 34.04 4.95 14.73
N GLY A 364 33.20 5.29 13.74
CA GLY A 364 32.13 4.43 13.22
C GLY A 364 30.72 4.72 13.76
N LYS A 365 30.55 5.13 15.02
CA LYS A 365 29.22 5.36 15.65
C LYS A 365 28.83 6.82 15.53
N LEU A 366 27.67 7.16 14.98
CA LEU A 366 27.27 8.56 14.77
C LEU A 366 26.75 9.28 16.03
N ALA A 367 26.71 8.59 17.18
CA ALA A 367 26.38 9.16 18.48
C ALA A 367 27.65 9.36 19.31
N VAL A 368 28.12 10.61 19.43
CA VAL A 368 29.37 10.94 20.15
C VAL A 368 29.11 11.88 21.33
N THR A 369 28.00 12.60 21.32
CA THR A 369 27.65 13.56 22.37
C THR A 369 27.07 12.82 23.58
N ARG A 370 27.29 13.33 24.79
CA ARG A 370 26.60 12.85 25.99
C ARG A 370 25.19 13.44 26.08
N VAL A 371 24.27 12.65 26.60
CA VAL A 371 22.88 13.02 26.88
C VAL A 371 22.83 13.87 28.15
N SER A 372 22.23 15.04 28.07
CA SER A 372 21.87 15.87 29.22
C SER A 372 20.46 15.55 29.71
N ASN A 373 20.16 15.83 30.99
CA ASN A 373 18.82 15.63 31.54
C ASN A 373 17.75 16.55 30.92
N ASP A 374 18.17 17.66 30.32
CA ASP A 374 17.29 18.67 29.72
C ASP A 374 17.04 18.42 28.22
N ASP A 375 17.88 17.59 27.58
CA ASP A 375 17.83 17.34 26.13
C ASP A 375 16.41 17.02 25.67
N GLU A 376 15.94 17.81 24.69
CA GLU A 376 14.60 17.65 24.14
C GLU A 376 14.46 16.31 23.40
N VAL A 377 13.21 15.85 23.29
CA VAL A 377 12.87 14.70 22.44
C VAL A 377 13.29 15.03 21.02
N ALA A 378 13.69 14.04 20.21
CA ALA A 378 13.88 14.21 18.77
C ALA A 378 12.53 14.58 18.11
N VAL A 379 12.11 15.83 18.27
CA VAL A 379 10.94 16.41 17.63
C VAL A 379 11.35 16.73 16.21
N LYS A 380 10.55 16.32 15.23
CA LYS A 380 10.65 16.89 13.87
C LYS A 380 10.54 18.39 14.03
N ARG A 381 11.61 19.15 13.76
CA ARG A 381 11.58 20.61 13.86
C ARG A 381 10.28 21.09 13.18
N PRO A 382 9.37 21.75 13.91
CA PRO A 382 8.25 22.41 13.27
C PRO A 382 8.84 23.36 12.22
N ARG A 383 8.13 23.51 11.09
CA ARG A 383 8.49 24.48 10.06
C ARG A 383 8.89 25.80 10.73
N ILE A 384 9.98 26.41 10.26
CA ILE A 384 10.19 27.85 10.44
C ILE A 384 8.86 28.50 10.11
N GLN A 385 8.36 29.23 11.09
CA GLN A 385 7.01 29.74 11.16
C GLN A 385 6.87 30.87 10.15
N ASP A 386 6.69 30.51 8.87
CA ASP A 386 6.14 31.44 7.90
C ASP A 386 4.68 31.67 8.29
N GLN A 387 4.46 32.91 8.75
CA GLN A 387 3.22 33.67 8.86
C GLN A 387 1.97 32.90 9.29
N LEU A 388 1.45 33.28 10.48
CA LEU A 388 0.06 33.08 10.94
C LEU A 388 -0.81 32.32 9.92
N VAL A 389 -0.87 31.00 10.08
CA VAL A 389 -1.73 30.14 9.28
C VAL A 389 -3.17 30.49 9.64
N GLU A 390 -3.72 31.47 8.92
CA GLU A 390 -5.15 31.56 8.75
C GLU A 390 -5.62 30.24 8.13
N VAL A 391 -6.57 29.56 8.79
CA VAL A 391 -7.24 28.37 8.25
C VAL A 391 -7.67 28.70 6.82
N ALA A 392 -7.17 27.94 5.84
CA ALA A 392 -7.45 28.20 4.44
C ALA A 392 -8.97 28.31 4.23
N ARG A 393 -9.43 29.28 3.43
CA ARG A 393 -10.85 29.66 3.33
C ARG A 393 -11.82 28.50 3.12
N HIS A 394 -11.38 27.39 2.52
CA HIS A 394 -12.18 26.18 2.24
C HIS A 394 -12.32 25.22 3.44
N PHE A 395 -11.56 25.40 4.53
CA PHE A 395 -11.68 24.65 5.78
C PHE A 395 -12.39 25.43 6.90
N ARG A 396 -12.75 26.70 6.66
CA ARG A 396 -13.61 27.46 7.57
C ARG A 396 -15.05 27.05 7.34
N ALA A 397 -15.83 26.92 8.43
CA ALA A 397 -17.28 26.91 8.31
C ALA A 397 -17.71 28.22 7.65
N THR A 398 -18.55 28.14 6.62
CA THR A 398 -19.13 29.35 6.01
C THR A 398 -19.96 30.06 7.08
N ASP A 399 -19.75 31.37 7.24
CA ASP A 399 -20.58 32.16 8.16
C ASP A 399 -21.97 32.30 7.55
N VAL A 400 -22.90 31.48 8.03
CA VAL A 400 -24.30 31.43 7.60
C VAL A 400 -25.23 32.19 8.56
N SER A 401 -24.68 32.89 9.55
CA SER A 401 -25.46 33.58 10.60
C SER A 401 -26.39 34.68 10.07
N GLY A 402 -26.08 35.25 8.89
CA GLY A 402 -26.89 36.27 8.22
C GLY A 402 -27.84 35.76 7.12
N VAL A 403 -27.96 34.45 6.92
CA VAL A 403 -28.78 33.88 5.83
C VAL A 403 -30.22 33.66 6.30
N ALA A 404 -31.16 34.44 5.76
CA ALA A 404 -32.58 34.26 6.02
C ALA A 404 -33.15 33.03 5.28
N VAL A 405 -33.99 32.26 5.97
CA VAL A 405 -34.68 31.09 5.40
C VAL A 405 -35.72 31.56 4.37
N GLN A 406 -35.65 31.01 3.15
CA GLN A 406 -36.54 31.38 2.04
C GLN A 406 -37.59 30.30 1.76
N ARG A 407 -37.26 29.04 2.04
CA ARG A 407 -38.13 27.85 1.87
C ARG A 407 -37.85 26.88 3.03
N ASN A 408 -38.84 26.11 3.47
CA ASN A 408 -38.70 25.18 4.62
C ASN A 408 -38.69 23.70 4.20
N VAL A 409 -38.04 23.39 3.09
CA VAL A 409 -38.07 22.04 2.50
C VAL A 409 -37.18 21.04 3.28
N LEU A 410 -36.13 21.54 3.95
CA LEU A 410 -35.18 20.76 4.74
C LEU A 410 -35.40 20.92 6.25
N ASP A 411 -36.58 21.35 6.67
CA ASP A 411 -36.87 21.59 8.09
C ASP A 411 -36.59 20.35 8.95
N GLY A 412 -35.86 20.56 10.05
CA GLY A 412 -35.42 19.50 10.97
C GLY A 412 -34.41 18.50 10.41
N LYS A 413 -33.80 18.72 9.23
CA LYS A 413 -32.83 17.79 8.62
C LYS A 413 -31.39 18.28 8.77
N GLU A 414 -30.53 17.42 9.30
CA GLU A 414 -29.08 17.67 9.36
C GLU A 414 -28.37 17.17 8.09
N ILE A 415 -27.67 18.07 7.40
CA ILE A 415 -26.96 17.80 6.15
C ILE A 415 -25.46 18.00 6.34
N CYS A 416 -24.66 17.03 5.88
CA CYS A 416 -23.20 17.15 5.84
C CYS A 416 -22.71 17.33 4.40
N ILE A 417 -22.08 18.47 4.08
CA ILE A 417 -21.44 18.68 2.77
C ILE A 417 -19.99 18.17 2.82
N ALA A 418 -19.70 17.05 2.15
CA ALA A 418 -18.38 16.43 2.18
C ALA A 418 -17.39 17.02 1.15
N THR A 419 -17.87 17.31 -0.07
CA THR A 419 -17.07 17.88 -1.17
C THR A 419 -17.91 18.77 -2.07
N SER A 420 -17.26 19.68 -2.81
CA SER A 420 -17.88 20.44 -3.89
C SER A 420 -18.04 19.59 -5.16
N SER A 421 -18.87 20.03 -6.10
CA SER A 421 -18.89 19.51 -7.47
C SER A 421 -18.08 20.41 -8.41
N GLU A 422 -18.11 20.14 -9.72
CA GLU A 422 -17.56 21.04 -10.74
C GLU A 422 -18.43 22.29 -10.93
N SER A 423 -19.73 22.17 -10.65
CA SER A 423 -20.73 23.23 -10.85
C SER A 423 -20.98 24.09 -9.61
N HIS A 424 -20.80 23.54 -8.41
CA HIS A 424 -21.13 24.22 -7.15
C HIS A 424 -20.03 24.05 -6.11
N THR A 425 -19.63 25.16 -5.49
CA THR A 425 -18.68 25.18 -4.38
C THR A 425 -19.32 24.67 -3.09
N LYS A 426 -18.48 24.24 -2.13
CA LYS A 426 -18.95 23.78 -0.81
C LYS A 426 -19.75 24.87 -0.09
N GLN A 427 -19.34 26.12 -0.22
CA GLN A 427 -19.95 27.27 0.46
C GLN A 427 -21.33 27.59 -0.12
N GLU A 428 -21.50 27.51 -1.44
CA GLU A 428 -22.80 27.70 -2.09
C GLU A 428 -23.80 26.62 -1.68
N LEU A 429 -23.35 25.37 -1.56
CA LEU A 429 -24.18 24.27 -1.08
C LEU A 429 -24.58 24.44 0.39
N GLU A 430 -23.65 24.91 1.23
CA GLU A 430 -23.95 25.27 2.63
C GLU A 430 -25.01 26.39 2.69
N VAL A 431 -24.84 27.48 1.95
CA VAL A 431 -25.86 28.56 1.89
C VAL A 431 -27.21 28.04 1.39
N LEU A 432 -27.23 27.14 0.41
CA LEU A 432 -28.45 26.56 -0.14
C LEU A 432 -29.21 25.71 0.90
N VAL A 433 -28.49 24.94 1.73
CA VAL A 433 -29.09 24.15 2.82
C VAL A 433 -29.80 25.06 3.83
N VAL A 434 -29.14 26.13 4.27
CA VAL A 434 -29.72 27.07 5.26
C VAL A 434 -30.89 27.85 4.68
N LYS A 435 -30.79 28.33 3.43
CA LYS A 435 -31.91 28.98 2.73
C LYS A 435 -33.14 28.08 2.61
N SER A 436 -32.92 26.77 2.57
CA SER A 436 -33.96 25.75 2.46
C SER A 436 -34.43 25.19 3.82
N GLY A 437 -33.97 25.77 4.94
CA GLY A 437 -34.42 25.44 6.30
C GLY A 437 -33.68 24.28 6.97
N GLY A 438 -32.57 23.80 6.40
CA GLY A 438 -31.79 22.68 6.94
C GLY A 438 -30.63 23.10 7.84
N THR A 439 -30.16 22.17 8.67
CA THR A 439 -29.02 22.36 9.58
C THR A 439 -27.75 21.78 8.97
N ILE A 440 -26.64 22.53 8.96
CA ILE A 440 -25.36 22.03 8.45
C ILE A 440 -24.51 21.46 9.57
N VAL A 441 -23.96 20.27 9.34
CA VAL A 441 -22.93 19.67 10.20
C VAL A 441 -21.62 19.50 9.43
N GLN A 442 -20.49 19.80 10.10
CA GLN A 442 -19.18 19.65 9.48
C GLN A 442 -18.67 18.20 9.48
N ASN A 443 -19.23 17.34 10.34
CA ASN A 443 -18.98 15.89 10.35
C ASN A 443 -20.31 15.17 10.58
N PRO A 444 -20.61 14.08 9.85
CA PRO A 444 -21.88 13.38 10.01
C PRO A 444 -21.95 12.68 11.37
N GLY A 445 -23.03 12.94 12.11
CA GLY A 445 -23.38 12.36 13.41
C GLY A 445 -24.33 11.16 13.26
N GLN A 446 -25.07 10.80 14.31
CA GLN A 446 -26.10 9.74 14.21
C GLN A 446 -27.41 10.25 13.59
N GLU A 447 -27.74 11.53 13.81
CA GLU A 447 -28.97 12.18 13.34
C GLU A 447 -28.82 12.82 11.95
N THR A 448 -27.66 12.65 11.31
CA THR A 448 -27.40 13.23 9.99
C THR A 448 -28.28 12.54 8.94
N PHE A 449 -29.15 13.33 8.30
CA PHE A 449 -30.11 12.87 7.32
C PHE A 449 -29.43 12.37 6.05
N CYS A 450 -28.48 13.13 5.50
CA CYS A 450 -27.66 12.68 4.38
C CYS A 450 -26.31 13.40 4.28
N VAL A 451 -25.39 12.79 3.53
CA VAL A 451 -24.10 13.38 3.17
C VAL A 451 -24.13 13.72 1.68
N VAL A 452 -23.82 14.97 1.33
CA VAL A 452 -23.73 15.40 -0.07
C VAL A 452 -22.27 15.34 -0.53
N ALA A 453 -22.01 14.64 -1.64
CA ALA A 453 -20.67 14.47 -2.19
C ALA A 453 -20.67 14.65 -3.71
N GLY A 454 -19.71 15.45 -4.21
CA GLY A 454 -19.51 15.70 -5.64
C GLY A 454 -18.19 15.11 -6.13
N LYS A 455 -17.06 15.70 -5.71
CA LYS A 455 -15.71 15.20 -6.05
C LYS A 455 -15.28 14.04 -5.17
N ASP A 456 -14.60 13.08 -5.78
CA ASP A 456 -13.99 11.94 -5.09
C ASP A 456 -12.78 12.38 -4.26
N ASN A 457 -12.83 12.13 -2.95
CA ASN A 457 -11.68 12.27 -2.06
C ASN A 457 -11.67 11.16 -1.01
N PHE A 458 -10.59 11.08 -0.21
CA PHE A 458 -10.45 10.03 0.80
C PHE A 458 -11.59 10.03 1.84
N ARG A 459 -12.10 11.21 2.20
CA ARG A 459 -13.23 11.35 3.14
C ARG A 459 -14.51 10.76 2.56
N VAL A 460 -14.82 11.05 1.29
CA VAL A 460 -15.97 10.48 0.57
C VAL A 460 -15.80 8.96 0.44
N LYS A 461 -14.64 8.46 0.01
CA LYS A 461 -14.38 7.00 -0.08
C LYS A 461 -14.55 6.28 1.27
N SER A 462 -14.14 6.90 2.36
CA SER A 462 -14.35 6.37 3.72
C SER A 462 -15.84 6.31 4.08
N LEU A 463 -16.59 7.35 3.74
CA LEU A 463 -18.04 7.44 4.00
C LEU A 463 -18.81 6.41 3.15
N LEU A 464 -18.48 6.25 1.87
CA LEU A 464 -19.05 5.22 0.99
C LEU A 464 -18.81 3.81 1.54
N ARG A 465 -17.59 3.49 1.97
CA ARG A 465 -17.26 2.17 2.53
C ARG A 465 -17.99 1.90 3.85
N SER A 466 -18.32 2.95 4.61
CA SER A 466 -18.94 2.79 5.92
C SER A 466 -20.38 2.27 5.84
N LYS A 467 -21.09 2.52 4.72
CA LYS A 467 -22.54 2.24 4.54
C LYS A 467 -23.44 2.72 5.69
N ARG A 468 -22.98 3.67 6.49
CA ARG A 468 -23.71 4.21 7.66
C ARG A 468 -24.69 5.32 7.29
N TYR A 469 -24.44 6.01 6.17
CA TYR A 469 -25.17 7.20 5.75
C TYR A 469 -25.62 7.06 4.31
N ASP A 470 -26.72 7.74 3.97
CA ASP A 470 -27.10 7.97 2.59
C ASP A 470 -26.18 9.06 2.01
N VAL A 471 -25.34 8.69 1.05
CA VAL A 471 -24.41 9.59 0.36
C VAL A 471 -25.03 9.95 -0.99
N VAL A 472 -25.39 11.22 -1.16
CA VAL A 472 -26.17 11.75 -2.28
C VAL A 472 -25.25 12.54 -3.23
N LYS A 473 -25.50 12.43 -4.53
CA LYS A 473 -24.84 13.27 -5.55
C LYS A 473 -25.27 14.73 -5.41
N VAL A 474 -24.35 15.67 -5.66
CA VAL A 474 -24.63 17.11 -5.56
C VAL A 474 -25.79 17.52 -6.47
N GLU A 475 -25.79 17.06 -7.73
CA GLU A 475 -26.79 17.42 -8.73
C GLU A 475 -28.18 16.89 -8.34
N SER A 476 -28.24 15.65 -7.86
CA SER A 476 -29.47 15.03 -7.34
C SER A 476 -29.99 15.76 -6.10
N PHE A 477 -29.10 16.19 -5.21
CA PHE A 477 -29.46 16.95 -4.02
C PHE A 477 -30.11 18.30 -4.39
N ILE A 478 -29.52 19.05 -5.31
CA ILE A 478 -30.06 20.34 -5.79
C ILE A 478 -31.42 20.14 -6.45
N ARG A 479 -31.53 19.18 -7.36
CA ARG A 479 -32.80 18.84 -8.03
C ARG A 479 -33.92 18.55 -7.04
N ARG A 480 -33.62 17.84 -5.95
CA ARG A 480 -34.60 17.53 -4.90
C ARG A 480 -34.99 18.80 -4.11
N ILE A 481 -34.03 19.69 -3.81
CA ILE A 481 -34.29 21.02 -3.19
C ILE A 481 -35.29 21.81 -4.04
N GLU A 482 -35.10 21.83 -5.35
CA GLU A 482 -35.94 22.60 -6.27
C GLU A 482 -37.34 21.98 -6.44
N SER A 483 -37.43 20.66 -6.48
CA SER A 483 -38.70 19.92 -6.63
C SER A 483 -39.57 19.92 -5.37
N GLY A 484 -39.00 20.21 -4.19
CA GLY A 484 -39.71 20.19 -2.90
C GLY A 484 -40.00 18.79 -2.35
N ASN A 485 -39.55 17.71 -3.00
CA ASN A 485 -39.84 16.33 -2.58
C ASN A 485 -38.58 15.63 -2.04
N PHE A 486 -38.47 15.51 -0.71
CA PHE A 486 -37.37 14.85 0.00
C PHE A 486 -37.72 13.52 0.65
N GLU A 487 -38.94 13.03 0.47
CA GLU A 487 -39.41 11.89 1.27
C GLU A 487 -38.79 10.55 0.80
N LEU A 488 -38.35 10.46 -0.45
CA LEU A 488 -37.81 9.21 -1.02
C LEU A 488 -36.65 9.47 -2.00
N TRP A 489 -35.42 9.07 -1.64
CA TRP A 489 -34.31 8.97 -2.59
C TRP A 489 -34.59 7.91 -3.64
N GLU A 490 -34.22 8.15 -4.89
CA GLU A 490 -34.16 7.11 -5.93
C GLU A 490 -32.77 6.44 -5.97
N PRO A 491 -32.66 5.20 -6.49
CA PRO A 491 -31.37 4.52 -6.65
C PRO A 491 -30.33 5.32 -7.43
N PHE A 492 -30.76 6.21 -8.34
CA PHE A 492 -29.87 7.05 -9.16
C PHE A 492 -29.35 8.29 -8.43
N ASP A 493 -30.03 8.71 -7.36
CA ASP A 493 -29.66 9.88 -6.55
C ASP A 493 -28.48 9.59 -5.61
N LEU A 494 -28.23 8.32 -5.30
CA LEU A 494 -27.32 7.88 -4.26
C LEU A 494 -26.02 7.30 -4.83
N LEU A 495 -24.89 7.72 -4.24
CA LEU A 495 -23.57 7.10 -4.40
C LEU A 495 -23.37 5.92 -3.44
N SER A 496 -23.98 6.00 -2.25
CA SER A 496 -24.04 4.93 -1.27
C SER A 496 -25.31 5.04 -0.47
N MET A 497 -25.84 3.91 -0.03
CA MET A 497 -27.07 3.81 0.73
C MET A 497 -26.77 3.27 2.13
N SER A 498 -27.50 3.77 3.12
CA SER A 498 -27.57 3.16 4.44
C SER A 498 -28.38 1.87 4.39
N ALA A 499 -28.17 0.97 5.35
CA ALA A 499 -28.90 -0.29 5.43
C ALA A 499 -30.43 -0.11 5.50
N ARG A 500 -30.91 0.99 6.10
CA ARG A 500 -32.34 1.33 6.18
C ARG A 500 -32.89 1.69 4.80
N THR A 501 -32.19 2.53 4.05
CA THR A 501 -32.60 3.00 2.73
C THR A 501 -32.50 1.88 1.69
N GLU A 502 -31.46 1.04 1.76
CA GLU A 502 -31.27 -0.14 0.91
C GLU A 502 -32.43 -1.14 1.06
N LYS A 503 -32.87 -1.41 2.30
CA LYS A 503 -34.03 -2.28 2.56
C LYS A 503 -35.34 -1.72 2.00
N ARG A 504 -35.53 -0.40 2.07
CA ARG A 504 -36.73 0.24 1.51
C ARG A 504 -36.74 0.21 -0.01
N LEU A 505 -35.59 0.49 -0.64
CA LEU A 505 -35.48 0.56 -2.09
C LEU A 505 -35.56 -0.81 -2.76
N SER A 506 -34.98 -1.86 -2.16
CA SER A 506 -35.08 -3.24 -2.68
C SER A 506 -36.51 -3.79 -2.73
N ALA A 507 -37.48 -3.17 -2.05
CA ALA A 507 -38.90 -3.55 -2.14
C ALA A 507 -39.60 -2.98 -3.38
N VAL A 508 -39.03 -1.95 -4.01
CA VAL A 508 -39.65 -1.19 -5.12
C VAL A 508 -38.79 -1.25 -6.38
N TYR A 509 -37.47 -1.43 -6.22
CA TYR A 509 -36.50 -1.48 -7.30
C TYR A 509 -35.69 -2.77 -7.27
N ASP A 510 -35.22 -3.18 -8.43
CA ASP A 510 -34.26 -4.27 -8.59
C ASP A 510 -32.81 -3.84 -8.24
N GLU A 511 -31.85 -4.74 -8.45
CA GLU A 511 -30.44 -4.49 -8.15
C GLU A 511 -29.79 -3.41 -9.03
N TYR A 512 -30.40 -3.05 -10.17
CA TYR A 512 -29.89 -2.06 -11.11
C TYR A 512 -30.64 -0.72 -11.02
N GLY A 513 -31.74 -0.68 -10.28
CA GLY A 513 -32.58 0.50 -10.10
C GLY A 513 -33.75 0.58 -11.08
N ASP A 514 -34.14 -0.53 -11.70
CA ASP A 514 -35.41 -0.66 -12.41
C ASP A 514 -36.56 -0.81 -11.41
N SER A 515 -37.67 -0.14 -11.67
CA SER A 515 -38.83 -0.16 -10.79
C SER A 515 -39.75 -1.33 -11.12
N TYR A 516 -40.18 -2.08 -10.11
CA TYR A 516 -41.13 -3.18 -10.32
C TYR A 516 -42.53 -2.72 -10.76
N THR A 517 -42.86 -1.43 -10.55
CA THR A 517 -44.23 -0.93 -10.73
C THR A 517 -44.35 0.32 -11.58
N ALA A 518 -43.25 1.01 -11.89
CA ALA A 518 -43.28 2.25 -12.67
C ALA A 518 -42.94 2.00 -14.13
N GLU A 519 -43.60 2.73 -15.04
CA GLU A 519 -43.28 2.68 -16.46
C GLU A 519 -41.88 3.25 -16.72
N VAL A 520 -41.10 2.55 -17.57
CA VAL A 520 -39.73 2.92 -17.90
C VAL A 520 -39.70 3.79 -19.16
N THR A 521 -39.03 4.94 -19.08
CA THR A 521 -38.75 5.79 -20.25
C THR A 521 -37.43 5.37 -20.91
N CYS A 522 -37.21 5.75 -22.18
CA CYS A 522 -35.94 5.49 -22.87
C CYS A 522 -34.74 6.03 -22.08
N GLU A 523 -34.86 7.22 -21.45
CA GLU A 523 -33.79 7.80 -20.64
C GLU A 523 -33.52 6.98 -19.37
N THR A 524 -34.58 6.52 -18.69
CA THR A 524 -34.45 5.66 -17.51
C THR A 524 -33.81 4.32 -17.87
N LEU A 525 -34.19 3.74 -19.02
CA LEU A 525 -33.66 2.47 -19.50
C LEU A 525 -32.14 2.56 -19.75
N HIS A 526 -31.67 3.63 -20.40
CA HIS A 526 -30.23 3.86 -20.58
C HIS A 526 -29.49 3.92 -19.24
N ARG A 527 -30.04 4.62 -18.25
CA ARG A 527 -29.44 4.70 -16.91
C ARG A 527 -29.39 3.36 -16.17
N ILE A 528 -30.38 2.50 -16.38
CA ILE A 528 -30.40 1.14 -15.81
C ILE A 528 -29.28 0.31 -16.45
N PHE A 529 -29.19 0.32 -17.78
CA PHE A 529 -28.18 -0.44 -18.52
C PHE A 529 -26.74 -0.02 -18.19
N ASP A 530 -26.48 1.27 -18.00
CA ASP A 530 -25.16 1.77 -17.58
C ASP A 530 -24.69 1.20 -16.23
N ARG A 531 -25.62 0.71 -15.39
CA ARG A 531 -25.30 0.11 -14.08
C ARG A 531 -25.10 -1.40 -14.14
N ILE A 532 -25.47 -2.05 -15.25
CA ILE A 532 -25.25 -3.49 -15.42
C ILE A 532 -23.77 -3.71 -15.73
N PRO A 533 -23.01 -4.42 -14.88
CA PRO A 533 -21.59 -4.65 -15.11
C PRO A 533 -21.36 -5.36 -16.44
N GLU A 534 -20.34 -4.92 -17.19
CA GLU A 534 -19.99 -5.47 -18.50
C GLU A 534 -19.78 -7.00 -18.47
N GLU A 535 -19.25 -7.52 -17.36
CA GLU A 535 -19.02 -8.94 -17.17
C GLU A 535 -20.29 -9.80 -17.03
N LYS A 536 -21.43 -9.19 -16.66
CA LYS A 536 -22.70 -9.92 -16.56
C LYS A 536 -23.26 -10.24 -17.95
N TRP A 537 -23.23 -9.30 -18.89
CA TRP A 537 -23.75 -9.53 -20.24
C TRP A 537 -22.71 -10.07 -21.24
N LYS A 538 -21.41 -9.85 -21.05
CA LYS A 538 -20.36 -10.47 -21.89
C LYS A 538 -20.29 -11.99 -21.82
N LYS A 539 -20.81 -12.58 -20.74
CA LYS A 539 -20.90 -14.04 -20.58
C LYS A 539 -22.11 -14.64 -21.29
N GLU A 540 -23.07 -13.82 -21.67
CA GLU A 540 -24.22 -14.26 -22.44
C GLU A 540 -23.85 -14.24 -23.92
N ASN A 541 -23.90 -15.41 -24.55
CA ASN A 541 -23.58 -15.54 -25.96
C ASN A 541 -24.83 -15.16 -26.77
N VAL A 542 -25.04 -13.85 -26.95
CA VAL A 542 -26.13 -13.30 -27.76
C VAL A 542 -25.73 -13.37 -29.24
N ASP A 543 -25.61 -14.59 -29.76
CA ASP A 543 -25.35 -14.83 -31.17
C ASP A 543 -26.67 -14.90 -31.97
N ALA A 544 -26.55 -15.06 -33.30
CA ALA A 544 -27.71 -15.06 -34.20
C ALA A 544 -28.65 -16.26 -33.96
N ASP A 545 -28.16 -17.32 -33.32
CA ASP A 545 -28.90 -18.54 -32.98
C ASP A 545 -29.61 -18.39 -31.64
N PHE A 546 -28.96 -17.83 -30.61
CA PHE A 546 -29.59 -17.43 -29.36
C PHE A 546 -30.71 -16.43 -29.59
N MET A 547 -30.47 -15.39 -30.41
CA MET A 547 -31.49 -14.43 -30.78
C MET A 547 -32.64 -15.10 -31.55
N HIS A 548 -32.36 -16.14 -32.35
CA HIS A 548 -33.39 -16.90 -33.04
C HIS A 548 -34.24 -17.73 -32.07
N GLU A 549 -33.61 -18.46 -31.15
CA GLU A 549 -34.28 -19.27 -30.13
C GLU A 549 -35.11 -18.39 -29.19
N PHE A 550 -34.55 -17.27 -28.71
CA PHE A 550 -35.25 -16.28 -27.90
C PHE A 550 -36.46 -15.67 -28.63
N GLU A 551 -36.31 -15.28 -29.90
CA GLU A 551 -37.40 -14.74 -30.72
C GLU A 551 -38.46 -15.81 -31.06
N THR A 552 -38.14 -17.10 -30.98
CA THR A 552 -39.08 -18.19 -31.32
C THR A 552 -39.78 -18.76 -30.08
N GLU A 553 -39.08 -18.87 -28.95
CA GLU A 553 -39.62 -19.38 -27.68
C GLU A 553 -40.38 -18.31 -26.87
N VAL A 554 -39.87 -17.07 -26.83
CA VAL A 554 -40.48 -15.99 -26.05
C VAL A 554 -41.57 -15.26 -26.83
N PHE A 555 -41.38 -15.09 -28.14
CA PHE A 555 -42.41 -14.61 -29.06
C PHE A 555 -42.97 -15.78 -29.86
N VAL A 556 -43.99 -16.47 -29.32
CA VAL A 556 -44.66 -17.65 -29.90
C VAL A 556 -45.17 -17.45 -31.36
N ARG A 557 -45.11 -16.22 -31.90
CA ARG A 557 -45.25 -15.92 -33.33
C ARG A 557 -44.26 -14.83 -33.71
N ALA A 558 -43.28 -15.14 -34.55
CA ALA A 558 -42.62 -14.09 -35.33
C ALA A 558 -43.72 -13.23 -35.97
N PRO A 559 -43.74 -11.91 -35.78
CA PRO A 559 -44.80 -11.08 -36.33
C PRO A 559 -44.81 -11.25 -37.86
N SER A 560 -46.00 -11.30 -38.48
CA SER A 560 -46.15 -11.52 -39.93
C SER A 560 -45.38 -10.51 -40.81
N TRP A 561 -44.95 -9.39 -40.22
CA TRP A 561 -44.14 -8.35 -40.83
C TRP A 561 -42.62 -8.54 -40.69
N ALA A 562 -42.11 -9.67 -40.21
CA ALA A 562 -40.66 -9.91 -40.06
C ALA A 562 -40.15 -11.17 -40.79
N ILE A 563 -40.97 -11.72 -41.71
CA ILE A 563 -40.73 -13.03 -42.35
C ILE A 563 -39.46 -13.10 -43.21
N PHE A 564 -38.92 -11.97 -43.66
CA PHE A 564 -37.76 -11.90 -44.55
C PHE A 564 -36.49 -11.37 -43.85
N ARG A 565 -36.50 -11.18 -42.53
CA ARG A 565 -35.44 -10.49 -41.77
C ARG A 565 -34.01 -11.05 -41.92
N LYS A 566 -33.87 -12.33 -42.27
CA LYS A 566 -32.57 -13.00 -42.53
C LYS A 566 -32.33 -13.31 -44.02
N CYS A 567 -33.19 -12.80 -44.92
CA CYS A 567 -33.11 -13.03 -46.35
C CYS A 567 -32.52 -11.79 -47.05
N ILE A 568 -31.45 -12.00 -47.81
CA ILE A 568 -30.84 -10.99 -48.66
C ILE A 568 -31.26 -11.33 -50.09
N PHE A 569 -32.12 -10.50 -50.66
CA PHE A 569 -32.67 -10.70 -52.00
C PHE A 569 -31.83 -9.97 -53.04
N TYR A 570 -31.44 -10.68 -54.08
CA TYR A 570 -30.91 -10.09 -55.31
C TYR A 570 -31.96 -10.21 -56.41
N PHE A 571 -32.34 -9.09 -57.01
CA PHE A 571 -33.34 -9.05 -58.07
C PHE A 571 -32.64 -9.09 -59.44
N GLY A 572 -32.94 -10.13 -60.24
CA GLY A 572 -32.38 -10.24 -61.59
C GLY A 572 -32.85 -9.09 -62.51
N GLU A 573 -32.09 -8.83 -63.58
CA GLU A 573 -32.22 -7.67 -64.48
C GLU A 573 -33.62 -7.43 -65.07
N ASN A 574 -34.48 -8.46 -65.11
CA ASN A 574 -35.84 -8.38 -65.68
C ASN A 574 -36.96 -8.36 -64.62
N VAL A 575 -36.64 -8.39 -63.33
CA VAL A 575 -37.65 -8.31 -62.25
C VAL A 575 -37.84 -6.84 -61.87
N ASN A 576 -38.77 -6.17 -62.56
CA ASN A 576 -39.07 -4.76 -62.28
C ASN A 576 -40.42 -4.60 -61.59
N SER A 577 -40.44 -4.78 -60.28
CA SER A 577 -41.61 -4.42 -59.48
C SER A 577 -41.19 -3.73 -58.18
N THR A 578 -41.33 -2.40 -58.16
CA THR A 578 -41.20 -1.54 -56.96
C THR A 578 -42.05 -2.04 -55.78
N LEU A 579 -43.12 -2.78 -56.07
CA LEU A 579 -43.97 -3.42 -55.08
C LEU A 579 -43.27 -4.58 -54.34
N LEU A 580 -42.51 -5.44 -55.03
CA LEU A 580 -41.80 -6.55 -54.37
C LEU A 580 -40.68 -6.06 -53.47
N LEU A 581 -39.91 -5.07 -53.92
CA LEU A 581 -38.88 -4.42 -53.10
C LEU A 581 -39.47 -3.86 -51.81
N ARG A 582 -40.65 -3.24 -51.91
CA ARG A 582 -41.38 -2.74 -50.73
C ARG A 582 -41.86 -3.87 -49.83
N ILE A 583 -42.38 -4.97 -50.39
CA ILE A 583 -42.80 -6.15 -49.61
C ILE A 583 -41.60 -6.75 -48.86
N VAL A 584 -40.46 -6.94 -49.54
CA VAL A 584 -39.23 -7.48 -48.94
C VAL A 584 -38.78 -6.59 -47.78
N LYS A 585 -38.63 -5.28 -48.02
CA LYS A 585 -38.21 -4.33 -46.98
C LYS A 585 -39.23 -4.21 -45.84
N LEU A 586 -40.53 -4.21 -46.15
CA LEU A 586 -41.61 -4.16 -45.15
C LEU A 586 -41.58 -5.39 -44.23
N CYS A 587 -41.22 -6.54 -44.80
CA CYS A 587 -41.09 -7.80 -44.08
C CYS A 587 -39.70 -8.02 -43.47
N GLY A 588 -38.87 -6.97 -43.41
CA GLY A 588 -37.57 -6.95 -42.76
C GLY A 588 -36.39 -7.45 -43.61
N GLY A 589 -36.60 -7.87 -44.85
CA GLY A 589 -35.54 -8.38 -45.71
C GLY A 589 -34.65 -7.30 -46.33
N GLU A 590 -33.41 -7.66 -46.59
CA GLU A 590 -32.42 -6.80 -47.22
C GLU A 590 -32.36 -7.06 -48.73
N VAL A 591 -31.91 -6.05 -49.48
CA VAL A 591 -31.77 -6.15 -50.94
C VAL A 591 -30.32 -5.82 -51.28
N ALA A 592 -29.63 -6.77 -51.92
CA ALA A 592 -28.24 -6.61 -52.31
C ALA A 592 -28.11 -5.62 -53.48
N GLU A 593 -27.30 -4.58 -53.31
CA GLU A 593 -27.02 -3.58 -54.35
C GLU A 593 -25.68 -3.92 -55.04
N GLY A 594 -25.74 -4.67 -56.14
CA GLY A 594 -24.63 -4.72 -57.11
C GLY A 594 -23.99 -6.09 -57.40
N ALA A 595 -23.91 -7.02 -56.45
CA ALA A 595 -23.32 -8.35 -56.69
C ALA A 595 -24.09 -9.49 -55.99
N VAL A 596 -24.14 -10.66 -56.62
CA VAL A 596 -24.89 -11.84 -56.13
C VAL A 596 -24.21 -12.53 -54.94
N GLY A 597 -22.93 -12.23 -54.66
CA GLY A 597 -22.09 -12.98 -53.71
C GLY A 597 -22.60 -13.05 -52.27
N ASP A 598 -23.30 -12.02 -51.79
CA ASP A 598 -23.84 -11.96 -50.42
C ASP A 598 -25.35 -12.27 -50.36
N ALA A 599 -25.96 -12.61 -51.50
CA ALA A 599 -27.39 -12.89 -51.56
C ALA A 599 -27.71 -14.30 -51.05
N THR A 600 -28.80 -14.44 -50.30
CA THR A 600 -29.35 -15.75 -49.95
C THR A 600 -30.48 -16.18 -50.88
N HIS A 601 -31.15 -15.21 -51.53
CA HIS A 601 -32.26 -15.46 -52.45
C HIS A 601 -32.07 -14.69 -53.76
N TYR A 602 -32.12 -15.40 -54.89
CA TYR A 602 -32.09 -14.80 -56.23
C TYR A 602 -33.49 -14.80 -56.84
N VAL A 603 -34.01 -13.61 -57.12
CA VAL A 603 -35.38 -13.42 -57.61
C VAL A 603 -35.41 -13.41 -59.14
N VAL A 604 -36.20 -14.30 -59.73
CA VAL A 604 -36.42 -14.40 -61.19
C VAL A 604 -37.88 -14.14 -61.58
N VAL A 605 -38.08 -13.77 -62.84
CA VAL A 605 -39.42 -13.58 -63.44
C VAL A 605 -40.09 -14.94 -63.63
N ASP A 606 -41.40 -15.02 -63.40
CA ASP A 606 -42.19 -16.23 -63.66
C ASP A 606 -42.24 -16.52 -65.17
N GLY A 607 -41.49 -17.53 -65.65
CA GLY A 607 -41.54 -18.01 -67.03
C GLY A 607 -40.21 -18.50 -67.61
N THR A 608 -40.14 -19.80 -67.91
CA THR A 608 -39.08 -20.56 -68.61
C THR A 608 -37.68 -20.63 -67.95
N LYS A 609 -37.39 -21.83 -67.43
CA LYS A 609 -36.20 -22.26 -66.66
C LYS A 609 -34.85 -22.07 -67.38
N GLU A 610 -34.88 -22.00 -68.71
CA GLU A 610 -33.70 -22.13 -69.58
C GLU A 610 -32.87 -20.84 -69.71
N THR A 611 -33.42 -19.68 -69.31
CA THR A 611 -32.77 -18.37 -69.52
C THR A 611 -31.83 -17.94 -68.38
N TRP A 612 -31.94 -18.52 -67.18
CA TRP A 612 -31.16 -18.09 -66.01
C TRP A 612 -29.98 -19.01 -65.67
N GLU A 613 -30.06 -20.33 -65.91
CA GLU A 613 -28.92 -21.25 -65.69
C GLU A 613 -27.69 -20.85 -66.53
N ALA A 614 -27.93 -20.36 -67.76
CA ALA A 614 -26.86 -19.86 -68.63
C ALA A 614 -26.20 -18.58 -68.10
N LYS A 615 -26.94 -17.69 -67.42
CA LYS A 615 -26.38 -16.46 -66.80
C LYS A 615 -25.66 -16.76 -65.48
N LEU A 616 -26.16 -17.72 -64.70
CA LEU A 616 -25.58 -18.14 -63.43
C LEU A 616 -24.27 -18.94 -63.57
N SER A 617 -23.99 -19.51 -64.74
CA SER A 617 -22.71 -20.18 -65.05
C SER A 617 -21.49 -19.24 -65.13
N GLY A 618 -21.68 -17.91 -65.21
CA GLY A 618 -20.62 -16.91 -65.29
C GLY A 618 -20.14 -16.35 -63.94
N GLU A 619 -20.95 -16.47 -62.89
CA GLU A 619 -20.64 -15.92 -61.57
C GLU A 619 -20.44 -17.06 -60.56
N ARG A 620 -19.37 -17.01 -59.76
CA ARG A 620 -19.11 -17.99 -58.69
C ARG A 620 -20.19 -17.86 -57.62
N LEU A 621 -21.17 -18.77 -57.65
CA LEU A 621 -22.23 -18.83 -56.67
C LEU A 621 -21.73 -19.45 -55.37
N ALA A 622 -22.02 -18.79 -54.24
CA ALA A 622 -21.90 -19.40 -52.93
C ALA A 622 -22.94 -20.54 -52.81
N GLY A 623 -22.56 -21.66 -52.19
CA GLY A 623 -23.26 -22.95 -52.28
C GLY A 623 -24.69 -23.03 -51.74
N ASP A 624 -25.26 -21.96 -51.17
CA ASP A 624 -26.58 -21.95 -50.51
C ASP A 624 -27.61 -20.96 -51.12
N LEU A 625 -27.34 -20.39 -52.30
CA LEU A 625 -28.26 -19.44 -52.93
C LEU A 625 -29.57 -20.11 -53.39
N GLN A 626 -30.72 -19.67 -52.85
CA GLN A 626 -32.04 -20.15 -53.27
C GLN A 626 -32.60 -19.32 -54.42
N VAL A 627 -33.00 -19.96 -55.52
CA VAL A 627 -33.70 -19.29 -56.63
C VAL A 627 -35.19 -19.28 -56.34
N VAL A 628 -35.80 -18.09 -56.33
CA VAL A 628 -37.22 -17.87 -56.02
C VAL A 628 -37.88 -16.96 -57.05
N THR A 629 -39.20 -17.02 -57.16
CA THR A 629 -39.97 -16.19 -58.11
C THR A 629 -40.76 -15.08 -57.41
N GLU A 630 -41.25 -14.13 -58.20
CA GLU A 630 -42.19 -13.10 -57.73
C GLU A 630 -43.41 -13.70 -57.01
N ALA A 631 -44.03 -14.74 -57.59
CA ALA A 631 -45.16 -15.44 -56.98
C ALA A 631 -44.82 -16.04 -55.60
N TRP A 632 -43.58 -16.51 -55.40
CA TRP A 632 -43.16 -17.05 -54.11
C TRP A 632 -43.09 -15.97 -53.02
N ILE A 633 -42.50 -14.81 -53.31
CA ILE A 633 -42.41 -13.69 -52.36
C ILE A 633 -43.80 -13.22 -51.95
N ARG A 634 -44.72 -13.09 -52.92
CA ARG A 634 -46.11 -12.69 -52.65
C ARG A 634 -46.83 -13.71 -51.79
N LYS A 635 -46.66 -15.00 -52.05
CA LYS A 635 -47.29 -16.07 -51.27
C LYS A 635 -46.73 -16.17 -49.85
N CYS A 636 -45.42 -15.96 -49.66
CA CYS A 636 -44.80 -15.82 -48.34
C CYS A 636 -45.42 -14.64 -47.56
N PHE A 637 -45.59 -13.49 -48.23
CA PHE A 637 -46.22 -12.30 -47.66
C PHE A 637 -47.68 -12.54 -47.25
N GLU A 638 -48.49 -13.13 -48.13
CA GLU A 638 -49.91 -13.43 -47.86
C GLU A 638 -50.10 -14.44 -46.74
N THR A 639 -49.23 -15.46 -46.66
CA THR A 639 -49.33 -16.51 -45.64
C THR A 639 -48.63 -16.15 -44.33
N GLY A 640 -47.87 -15.06 -44.30
CA GLY A 640 -47.13 -14.61 -43.12
C GLY A 640 -46.03 -15.58 -42.66
N ARG A 641 -45.51 -16.44 -43.56
CA ARG A 641 -44.42 -17.38 -43.27
C ARG A 641 -43.60 -17.70 -44.52
N LEU A 642 -42.34 -18.07 -44.32
CA LEU A 642 -41.51 -18.63 -45.39
C LEU A 642 -42.05 -19.99 -45.81
N ILE A 643 -42.49 -20.10 -47.07
CA ILE A 643 -42.88 -21.38 -47.67
C ILE A 643 -41.67 -22.02 -48.36
N ARG A 644 -41.56 -23.36 -48.37
CA ARG A 644 -40.47 -24.03 -49.09
C ARG A 644 -40.48 -23.61 -50.57
N SER A 645 -39.32 -23.22 -51.09
CA SER A 645 -39.13 -22.98 -52.52
C SER A 645 -39.59 -24.22 -53.31
N LEU A 646 -40.34 -24.00 -54.39
CA LEU A 646 -40.86 -25.08 -55.27
C LEU A 646 -39.90 -25.42 -56.42
N PHE A 647 -38.66 -24.94 -56.35
CA PHE A 647 -37.59 -25.24 -57.31
C PHE A 647 -36.55 -26.19 -56.74
#